data_AF-A0A9N9HTI9-F1
#
_entry.id   AF-A0A9N9HTI9-F1
#
_cell.length_a   1.000
_cell.length_b   1.000
_cell.length_c   1.000
_cell.angle_alpha   90.00
_cell.angle_beta   90.00
_cell.angle_gamma   90.00
#
_symmetry.space_group_name_H-M   'P 1'
#
loop_
_entity.id
_entity.type
_entity.pdbx_description
1 polymer ?
#
loop_
_entity_poly.entity_id
_entity_poly.type
_entity_poly.pdbx_seq_one_letter_code
_entity_poly.pdbx_strand_id
1 'polypeptide(L)'
;PVVLCGSQFPDDGDGDYLYAVLSKIMENTKYYARVALGAYSNPMLYVHPDFKCILAMDEDKLEHTDPPLLNRFEKQRLTINDILSERQKELCEVLLKWVHQISKLQSAKANEFNEKDIFIGFDKEETVQSLRLIAIASLDGIVRARQSILNMRNPQEIIELNNSYFNSGLHDDIESCLRLLLGDGKSRENKDGQLIIVNTFSNINTDVKSCLDALVTCQVDKLSTFKTEAQLQDRIKHFWLDSNDELLVLQCDLSTVNFGCIKLAKFIIEQIRTKYLEKKRKVDINIPIKHACIILHIHREQKATTVSFDFICGWNQITVGTLTPEEENMQIFMQGKITNVMNSVFPFEEILEQELLWCLLCIKYPSTLESVEHIKYLVDEIPQHSRFIEVLKQRTLKWLNENISADWQLQVASDKKILYLHSSFASALRAYVRIIVRKYIAKLLCVLERLSALKTLLNLERKNGDNHLIEFWYQMFNDDSIIDIETLMDAKPDGYPITNGPYSMEFPFSFYIIKQINNYEKLYLEDVKMLEDKKNIDNVTGNLSNEVLVNCFERHLKKSNDLYYKDFLTFISSGLGGIENCKLIDLLLLRRLGKKLILNPIRLHTYWWAKSDIIIAELQLAKLCSSITNELDKEISDDSDFKNSIKDLSDLAIQLTLDRFHMMNDKRELQEWQIEASQVIHLCSELSTDSSPFLHLLNICNDLVSKKIVYPNHLSTIINLGRNYDEIIPLESPDRLYVYEQLFAQAQSSHFTAFTIHCIFRSEEKDWFSTIIRNANEVLNFSSRLNIINRQLERNHDSQLAALCCDVIQKGFFARAELQRLKGLFKDAIQVLCAINVKPLQLVCAIALLKQFVDDLWSSATLDKAFTEPIKFNFIDSNEFMFILNELMQKPHPLIQSLKFYFLKNLRARSFTMSDLKQFFNLNQTTLPWLSDLPWNKDDNSRLPLNPYFMFKEYDEAEDALNKPKLKDFLKKLESYNKFNLRISFIGAI
;
A
#
# COMPACT_ATOMS: atom_id res chain seq x y z
N PRO A 1 38.69 65.49 22.73
CA PRO A 1 37.31 65.98 22.95
C PRO A 1 36.61 65.05 23.95
N VAL A 2 35.77 65.58 24.84
CA VAL A 2 34.88 64.74 25.66
C VAL A 2 33.53 64.72 24.95
N VAL A 3 33.21 63.61 24.30
CA VAL A 3 31.91 63.43 23.64
C VAL A 3 30.89 63.02 24.69
N LEU A 4 29.67 63.55 24.57
CA LEU A 4 28.57 63.33 25.48
C LEU A 4 27.40 62.81 24.64
N CYS A 5 27.02 61.55 24.83
CA CYS A 5 25.89 60.91 24.18
C CYS A 5 24.83 60.61 25.23
N GLY A 6 23.53 60.64 24.96
CA GLY A 6 22.53 60.19 25.95
C GLY A 6 22.64 58.68 26.22
N SER A 7 22.41 58.23 27.45
CA SER A 7 22.33 56.79 27.73
C SER A 7 21.19 56.15 26.92
N GLN A 8 21.42 54.91 26.50
CA GLN A 8 20.45 54.11 25.75
C GLN A 8 20.08 52.82 26.52
N PHE A 9 20.51 52.72 27.78
CA PHE A 9 20.23 51.59 28.67
C PHE A 9 18.80 51.69 29.25
N PRO A 10 18.11 50.55 29.42
CA PRO A 10 16.69 50.52 29.76
C PRO A 10 16.36 51.05 31.16
N ASP A 11 17.29 50.94 32.13
CA ASP A 11 17.04 51.34 33.52
C ASP A 11 17.59 52.74 33.86
N ASP A 12 18.20 53.45 32.90
CA ASP A 12 18.68 54.82 33.11
C ASP A 12 17.54 55.83 32.91
N GLY A 13 17.23 56.62 33.94
CA GLY A 13 16.24 57.69 33.86
C GLY A 13 16.82 59.00 33.31
N ASP A 14 16.04 59.75 32.51
CA ASP A 14 16.45 61.04 31.90
C ASP A 14 17.00 62.08 32.90
N GLY A 15 16.59 61.99 34.18
CA GLY A 15 16.98 62.92 35.25
C GLY A 15 18.40 62.75 35.79
N ASP A 16 18.93 61.51 35.84
CA ASP A 16 20.25 61.22 36.42
C ASP A 16 21.39 61.56 35.44
N TYR A 17 21.09 61.56 34.14
CA TYR A 17 22.05 61.84 33.07
C TYR A 17 22.55 63.29 33.07
N LEU A 18 21.65 64.24 33.33
CA LEU A 18 21.96 65.68 33.41
C LEU A 18 22.95 66.02 34.53
N TYR A 19 22.93 65.27 35.64
CA TYR A 19 23.77 65.52 36.81
C TYR A 19 25.24 65.10 36.60
N ALA A 20 25.49 63.99 35.91
CA ALA A 20 26.84 63.44 35.68
C ALA A 20 27.65 64.26 34.65
N VAL A 21 26.97 64.89 33.68
CA VAL A 21 27.60 65.65 32.59
C VAL A 21 28.21 66.97 33.06
N LEU A 22 27.65 67.58 34.11
CA LEU A 22 27.95 68.96 34.49
C LEU A 22 28.98 69.10 35.64
N SER A 23 29.40 68.01 36.28
CA SER A 23 30.19 68.05 37.52
C SER A 23 31.71 68.26 37.36
N LYS A 24 32.22 68.75 36.22
CA LYS A 24 33.65 68.61 35.85
C LYS A 24 34.47 69.88 35.60
N ILE A 25 34.05 71.07 36.03
CA ILE A 25 34.79 72.31 35.72
C ILE A 25 34.87 73.29 36.91
N MET A 26 36.05 73.44 37.55
CA MET A 26 36.52 74.60 38.35
C MET A 26 38.07 74.55 38.40
N GLU A 27 38.89 75.61 38.40
CA GLU A 27 38.81 76.99 38.94
C GLU A 27 39.63 78.01 38.08
N ASN A 28 39.06 79.18 37.71
CA ASN A 28 39.71 80.51 37.65
C ASN A 28 38.72 81.64 37.22
N THR A 29 39.06 82.92 37.39
CA THR A 29 38.10 84.00 37.68
C THR A 29 37.52 84.87 36.54
N LYS A 30 37.62 84.52 35.24
CA LYS A 30 37.24 85.48 34.16
C LYS A 30 36.06 85.17 33.24
N TYR A 31 35.58 83.93 33.15
CA TYR A 31 34.51 83.56 32.21
C TYR A 31 33.52 82.62 32.90
N TYR A 32 32.29 83.08 33.13
CA TYR A 32 31.24 82.27 33.76
C TYR A 32 30.02 82.16 32.85
N ALA A 33 29.45 80.95 32.77
CA ALA A 33 28.18 80.69 32.10
C ALA A 33 27.19 80.08 33.09
N ARG A 34 25.91 80.43 32.97
CA ARG A 34 24.85 79.80 33.75
C ARG A 34 24.51 78.45 33.14
N VAL A 35 24.55 77.41 33.97
CA VAL A 35 24.12 76.07 33.57
C VAL A 35 22.90 75.72 34.41
N ALA A 36 21.81 75.38 33.74
CA ALA A 36 20.53 75.05 34.37
C ALA A 36 20.36 73.53 34.46
N LEU A 37 19.86 73.06 35.60
CA LEU A 37 19.51 71.67 35.88
C LEU A 37 18.11 71.66 36.51
N GLY A 38 17.10 71.48 35.65
CA GLY A 38 15.69 71.66 36.02
C GLY A 38 15.35 73.11 36.42
N ALA A 39 14.20 73.29 37.06
CA ALA A 39 13.71 74.63 37.45
C ALA A 39 14.45 75.24 38.67
N TYR A 40 15.19 74.42 39.44
CA TYR A 40 15.64 74.78 40.78
C TYR A 40 17.18 74.86 40.94
N SER A 41 17.97 74.38 39.99
CA SER A 41 19.44 74.47 40.02
C SER A 41 19.94 75.28 38.82
N ASN A 42 20.54 76.45 39.08
CA ASN A 42 21.06 77.36 38.06
C ASN A 42 22.46 77.92 38.42
N PRO A 43 23.45 77.06 38.73
CA PRO A 43 24.80 77.53 39.10
C PRO A 43 25.49 78.29 37.96
N MET A 44 26.32 79.27 38.36
CA MET A 44 27.28 79.91 37.46
C MET A 44 28.56 79.08 37.48
N LEU A 45 28.90 78.47 36.35
CA LEU A 45 30.09 77.63 36.20
C LEU A 45 31.15 78.37 35.40
N TYR A 46 32.41 78.16 35.78
CA TYR A 46 33.54 78.67 35.00
C TYR A 46 33.62 77.98 33.64
N VAL A 47 33.98 78.72 32.59
CA VAL A 47 34.22 78.21 31.24
C VAL A 47 35.63 78.58 30.82
N HIS A 48 36.45 77.59 30.48
CA HIS A 48 37.82 77.84 30.02
C HIS A 48 37.81 78.61 28.68
N PRO A 49 38.73 79.56 28.42
CA PRO A 49 38.78 80.32 27.17
C PRO A 49 38.85 79.46 25.90
N ASP A 50 39.56 78.34 25.98
CA ASP A 50 39.69 77.38 24.86
C ASP A 50 38.55 76.35 24.79
N PHE A 51 37.51 76.51 25.60
CA PHE A 51 36.35 75.63 25.56
C PHE A 51 35.63 75.77 24.21
N LYS A 52 35.46 74.63 23.53
CA LYS A 52 34.67 74.52 22.31
C LYS A 52 33.54 73.52 22.53
N CYS A 53 32.34 73.89 22.10
CA CYS A 53 31.17 73.02 22.10
C CYS A 53 30.78 72.71 20.67
N ILE A 54 30.66 71.43 20.34
CA ILE A 54 30.20 70.96 19.04
C ILE A 54 28.93 70.15 19.28
N LEU A 55 27.85 70.55 18.62
CA LEU A 55 26.60 69.79 18.60
C LEU A 55 26.53 69.05 17.26
N ALA A 56 26.69 67.73 17.30
CA ALA A 56 26.46 66.87 16.14
C ALA A 56 25.00 66.42 16.14
N MET A 57 24.32 66.54 15.00
CA MET A 57 22.91 66.20 14.84
C MET A 57 22.65 65.75 13.39
N ASP A 58 21.76 64.77 13.23
CA ASP A 58 21.33 64.29 11.92
C ASP A 58 20.58 65.40 11.15
N GLU A 59 20.79 65.47 9.84
CA GLU A 59 20.17 66.49 8.99
C GLU A 59 18.64 66.44 9.06
N ASP A 60 18.06 65.24 9.11
CA ASP A 60 16.61 65.01 9.18
C ASP A 60 15.96 65.59 10.46
N LYS A 61 16.73 65.80 11.52
CA LYS A 61 16.24 66.35 12.79
C LYS A 61 16.23 67.88 12.83
N LEU A 62 16.86 68.55 11.85
CA LEU A 62 16.90 70.02 11.79
C LEU A 62 15.51 70.64 11.73
N GLU A 63 14.58 70.07 10.97
CA GLU A 63 13.22 70.61 10.79
C GLU A 63 12.42 70.66 12.09
N HIS A 64 12.71 69.75 13.02
CA HIS A 64 12.01 69.62 14.30
C HIS A 64 12.76 70.25 15.47
N THR A 65 13.90 70.88 15.21
CA THR A 65 14.74 71.48 16.25
C THR A 65 14.36 72.94 16.50
N ASP A 66 14.31 73.32 17.78
CA ASP A 66 13.96 74.67 18.20
C ASP A 66 14.85 75.75 17.53
N PRO A 67 14.27 76.73 16.82
CA PRO A 67 15.03 77.79 16.15
C PRO A 67 16.00 78.57 17.05
N PRO A 68 15.67 78.86 18.33
CA PRO A 68 16.62 79.50 19.25
C PRO A 68 17.89 78.69 19.51
N LEU A 69 17.81 77.36 19.53
CA LEU A 69 18.99 76.50 19.68
C LEU A 69 19.87 76.61 18.44
N LEU A 70 19.26 76.47 17.26
CA LEU A 70 19.96 76.58 15.99
C LEU A 70 20.69 77.92 15.90
N ASN A 71 20.03 79.05 16.21
CA ASN A 71 20.63 80.39 16.13
C ASN A 71 21.85 80.62 17.04
N ARG A 72 22.10 79.76 18.04
CA ARG A 72 23.26 79.86 18.95
C ARG A 72 24.50 79.09 18.47
N PHE A 73 24.34 78.20 17.50
CA PHE A 73 25.44 77.41 16.93
C PHE A 73 25.76 77.85 15.50
N GLU A 74 27.05 77.82 15.15
CA GLU A 74 27.51 77.85 13.76
C GLU A 74 27.21 76.49 13.13
N LYS A 75 26.47 76.47 12.01
CA LYS A 75 26.05 75.22 11.35
C LYS A 75 27.02 74.91 10.23
N GLN A 76 27.53 73.70 10.24
CA GLN A 76 28.32 73.15 9.15
C GLN A 76 27.72 71.81 8.79
N ARG A 77 27.46 71.60 7.50
CA ARG A 77 27.10 70.29 6.98
C ARG A 77 28.39 69.58 6.62
N LEU A 78 28.60 68.42 7.22
CA LEU A 78 29.76 67.57 6.94
C LEU A 78 29.25 66.18 6.58
N THR A 79 29.29 65.86 5.30
CA THR A 79 29.11 64.50 4.81
C THR A 79 30.47 63.86 4.58
N ILE A 80 30.55 62.53 4.54
CA ILE A 80 31.84 61.88 4.30
C ILE A 80 32.36 62.20 2.89
N ASN A 81 31.46 62.41 1.92
CA ASN A 81 31.82 62.85 0.58
C ASN A 81 32.51 64.22 0.54
N ASP A 82 32.30 65.07 1.56
CA ASP A 82 32.98 66.37 1.68
C ASP A 82 34.44 66.24 2.15
N ILE A 83 34.79 65.11 2.78
CA ILE A 83 36.14 64.82 3.29
C ILE A 83 37.01 64.15 2.22
N LEU A 84 36.39 63.37 1.32
CA LEU A 84 37.09 62.59 0.31
C LEU A 84 37.54 63.46 -0.87
N SER A 85 38.78 63.23 -1.32
CA SER A 85 39.28 63.78 -2.60
C SER A 85 38.56 63.15 -3.80
N GLU A 86 38.53 63.84 -4.95
CA GLU A 86 37.92 63.31 -6.19
C GLU A 86 38.44 61.91 -6.57
N ARG A 87 39.75 61.68 -6.45
CA ARG A 87 40.35 60.36 -6.70
C ARG A 87 39.82 59.29 -5.74
N GLN A 88 39.59 59.62 -4.47
CA GLN A 88 39.03 58.67 -3.49
C GLN A 88 37.56 58.39 -3.79
N LYS A 89 36.79 59.37 -4.26
CA LYS A 89 35.41 59.18 -4.70
C LYS A 89 35.33 58.23 -5.89
N GLU A 90 36.17 58.43 -6.91
CA GLU A 90 36.28 57.53 -8.06
C GLU A 90 36.61 56.10 -7.62
N LEU A 91 37.55 55.93 -6.68
CA LEU A 91 37.88 54.62 -6.12
C LEU A 91 36.70 53.99 -5.38
N CYS A 92 35.92 54.77 -4.61
CA CYS A 92 34.72 54.27 -3.93
C CYS A 92 33.66 53.80 -4.95
N GLU A 93 33.49 54.51 -6.07
CA GLU A 93 32.57 54.07 -7.13
C GLU A 93 33.03 52.79 -7.83
N VAL A 94 34.33 52.66 -8.12
CA VAL A 94 34.90 51.43 -8.68
C VAL A 94 34.69 50.26 -7.71
N LEU A 95 34.94 50.48 -6.42
CA LEU A 95 34.77 49.46 -5.39
C LEU A 95 33.31 49.08 -5.19
N LEU A 96 32.38 50.03 -5.22
CA LEU A 96 30.94 49.77 -5.19
C LEU A 96 30.49 48.90 -6.38
N LYS A 97 30.99 49.20 -7.58
CA LYS A 97 30.72 48.38 -8.77
C LYS A 97 31.29 46.97 -8.61
N TRP A 98 32.47 46.84 -8.00
CA TRP A 98 33.10 45.55 -7.70
C TRP A 98 32.29 44.74 -6.68
N VAL A 99 31.88 45.36 -5.56
CA VAL A 99 31.03 44.75 -4.54
C VAL A 99 29.72 44.24 -5.15
N HIS A 100 29.07 45.04 -5.99
CA HIS A 100 27.85 44.62 -6.66
C HIS A 100 28.09 43.43 -7.61
N GLN A 101 29.22 43.43 -8.33
CA GLN A 101 29.57 42.35 -9.27
C GLN A 101 29.90 41.02 -8.58
N ILE A 102 30.60 41.05 -7.44
CA ILE A 102 30.94 39.84 -6.68
C ILE A 102 29.74 39.28 -5.90
N SER A 103 28.80 40.14 -5.49
CA SER A 103 27.63 39.74 -4.70
C SER A 103 26.48 39.19 -5.56
N LYS A 104 26.34 39.66 -6.81
CA LYS A 104 25.21 39.30 -7.67
C LYS A 104 25.45 37.99 -8.43
N LEU A 105 24.54 37.04 -8.25
CA LEU A 105 24.57 35.72 -8.91
C LEU A 105 23.96 35.77 -10.32
N GLN A 106 24.42 34.86 -11.19
CA GLN A 106 23.93 34.73 -12.57
C GLN A 106 22.64 33.88 -12.70
N SER A 107 22.32 33.04 -11.71
CA SER A 107 21.25 32.03 -11.81
C SER A 107 19.85 32.59 -11.55
N ALA A 108 18.79 31.78 -11.75
CA ALA A 108 17.40 32.15 -11.43
C ALA A 108 17.18 32.63 -9.98
N LYS A 109 18.15 32.37 -9.08
CA LYS A 109 18.21 32.86 -7.69
C LYS A 109 18.88 34.25 -7.56
N ALA A 110 19.10 34.98 -8.65
CA ALA A 110 19.81 36.28 -8.67
C ALA A 110 19.26 37.33 -7.69
N ASN A 111 17.99 37.22 -7.29
CA ASN A 111 17.35 38.15 -6.35
C ASN A 111 17.39 37.69 -4.88
N GLU A 112 17.89 36.49 -4.58
CA GLU A 112 17.93 35.97 -3.21
C GLU A 112 19.12 36.51 -2.40
N PHE A 113 20.25 36.82 -3.05
CA PHE A 113 21.48 37.25 -2.39
C PHE A 113 21.86 38.70 -2.76
N ASN A 114 22.36 39.44 -1.78
CA ASN A 114 22.81 40.82 -1.91
C ASN A 114 24.20 41.04 -1.28
N GLU A 115 24.68 42.28 -1.30
CA GLU A 115 25.99 42.68 -0.78
C GLU A 115 26.18 42.33 0.71
N LYS A 116 25.09 42.34 1.50
CA LYS A 116 25.11 42.03 2.94
C LYS A 116 25.19 40.53 3.23
N ASP A 117 24.86 39.67 2.26
CA ASP A 117 24.99 38.21 2.42
C ASP A 117 26.44 37.74 2.25
N ILE A 118 27.28 38.51 1.55
CA ILE A 118 28.72 38.25 1.44
C ILE A 118 29.52 39.09 2.43
N PHE A 119 29.24 40.39 2.54
CA PHE A 119 29.98 41.30 3.43
C PHE A 119 29.12 41.59 4.67
N ILE A 120 29.49 40.98 5.78
CA ILE A 120 28.70 41.07 7.01
C ILE A 120 28.89 42.43 7.67
N GLY A 121 27.78 43.16 7.84
CA GLY A 121 27.80 44.55 8.29
C GLY A 121 28.05 45.57 7.17
N PHE A 122 27.86 45.18 5.90
CA PHE A 122 28.02 46.09 4.76
C PHE A 122 27.01 47.24 4.77
N ASP A 123 27.57 48.44 4.76
CA ASP A 123 26.91 49.71 4.50
C ASP A 123 27.56 50.41 3.31
N LYS A 124 26.71 50.99 2.45
CA LYS A 124 27.13 51.59 1.19
C LYS A 124 28.01 52.82 1.40
N GLU A 125 27.71 53.60 2.44
CA GLU A 125 28.39 54.86 2.73
C GLU A 125 29.61 54.62 3.59
N GLU A 126 29.53 53.77 4.62
CA GLU A 126 30.62 53.59 5.59
C GLU A 126 31.66 52.55 5.15
N THR A 127 31.20 51.38 4.71
CA THR A 127 32.09 50.22 4.56
C THR A 127 33.00 50.35 3.35
N VAL A 128 32.48 50.89 2.23
CA VAL A 128 33.24 51.08 0.98
C VAL A 128 34.44 52.00 1.21
N GLN A 129 34.25 53.05 1.98
CA GLN A 129 35.27 54.06 2.23
C GLN A 129 36.41 53.53 3.13
N SER A 130 36.15 52.47 3.90
CA SER A 130 37.15 51.81 4.75
C SER A 130 38.13 50.89 4.01
N LEU A 131 37.89 50.57 2.73
CA LEU A 131 38.75 49.78 1.83
C LEU A 131 39.16 48.36 2.30
N ARG A 132 38.61 47.81 3.39
CA ARG A 132 38.97 46.47 3.93
C ARG A 132 37.82 45.46 3.84
N LEU A 133 37.19 45.36 2.68
CA LEU A 133 35.99 44.53 2.47
C LEU A 133 36.19 43.03 2.69
N ILE A 134 37.38 42.49 2.36
CA ILE A 134 37.62 41.04 2.49
C ILE A 134 37.61 40.59 3.95
N ALA A 135 38.06 41.45 4.87
CA ALA A 135 38.08 41.14 6.29
C ALA A 135 36.67 40.90 6.87
N ILE A 136 35.63 41.48 6.27
CA ILE A 136 34.24 41.31 6.71
C ILE A 136 33.46 40.30 5.86
N ALA A 137 34.10 39.67 4.87
CA ALA A 137 33.45 38.70 4.02
C ALA A 137 33.12 37.42 4.80
N SER A 138 31.99 36.79 4.46
CA SER A 138 31.59 35.48 4.96
C SER A 138 32.21 34.38 4.09
N LEU A 139 32.58 33.28 4.72
CA LEU A 139 33.21 32.15 4.03
C LEU A 139 32.28 31.58 2.95
N ASP A 140 30.99 31.39 3.25
CA ASP A 140 30.00 30.98 2.25
C ASP A 140 29.77 32.01 1.14
N GLY A 141 29.92 33.30 1.44
CA GLY A 141 29.88 34.38 0.43
C GLY A 141 31.04 34.31 -0.56
N ILE A 142 32.25 34.03 -0.09
CA ILE A 142 33.44 33.85 -0.94
C ILE A 142 33.31 32.60 -1.84
N VAL A 143 32.74 31.50 -1.31
CA VAL A 143 32.43 30.32 -2.16
C VAL A 143 31.37 30.66 -3.22
N ARG A 144 30.29 31.35 -2.83
CA ARG A 144 29.26 31.83 -3.77
C ARG A 144 29.81 32.73 -4.87
N ALA A 145 30.87 33.50 -4.60
CA ALA A 145 31.48 34.41 -5.57
C ALA A 145 31.94 33.71 -6.87
N ARG A 146 32.12 32.39 -6.86
CA ARG A 146 32.40 31.57 -8.07
C ARG A 146 31.24 31.57 -9.08
N GLN A 147 30.01 31.92 -8.68
CA GLN A 147 28.86 32.11 -9.58
C GLN A 147 28.48 33.58 -9.80
N SER A 148 29.34 34.50 -9.37
CA SER A 148 29.08 35.93 -9.48
C SER A 148 29.25 36.45 -10.91
N ILE A 149 28.77 37.67 -11.16
CA ILE A 149 29.06 38.40 -12.41
C ILE A 149 30.56 38.66 -12.54
N LEU A 150 31.27 38.88 -11.44
CA LEU A 150 32.72 39.10 -11.44
C LEU A 150 33.47 37.89 -11.99
N ASN A 151 33.08 36.66 -11.63
CA ASN A 151 33.73 35.45 -12.12
C ASN A 151 33.67 35.29 -13.65
N MET A 152 32.60 35.76 -14.31
CA MET A 152 32.49 35.74 -15.78
C MET A 152 33.47 36.72 -16.45
N ARG A 153 33.69 37.87 -15.82
CA ARG A 153 34.56 38.93 -16.36
C ARG A 153 36.02 38.65 -16.10
N ASN A 154 36.34 38.17 -14.89
CA ASN A 154 37.69 37.93 -14.43
C ASN A 154 37.74 36.73 -13.47
N PRO A 155 37.75 35.49 -14.00
CA PRO A 155 37.76 34.29 -13.16
C PRO A 155 39.05 34.15 -12.35
N GLN A 156 40.17 34.65 -12.89
CA GLN A 156 41.47 34.62 -12.23
C GLN A 156 41.46 35.38 -10.90
N GLU A 157 40.79 36.54 -10.86
CA GLU A 157 40.65 37.35 -9.66
C GLU A 157 39.89 36.62 -8.55
N ILE A 158 38.83 35.87 -8.89
CA ILE A 158 38.08 35.07 -7.90
C ILE A 158 38.92 33.91 -7.35
N ILE A 159 39.76 33.30 -8.18
CA ILE A 159 40.68 32.23 -7.74
C ILE A 159 41.73 32.80 -6.78
N GLU A 160 42.34 33.92 -7.13
CA GLU A 160 43.32 34.62 -6.28
C GLU A 160 42.69 35.08 -4.96
N LEU A 161 41.47 35.61 -5.02
CA LEU A 161 40.68 36.01 -3.85
C LEU A 161 40.41 34.83 -2.93
N ASN A 162 39.94 33.70 -3.48
CA ASN A 162 39.71 32.48 -2.71
C ASN A 162 41.00 32.03 -2.04
N ASN A 163 42.09 31.92 -2.79
CA ASN A 163 43.38 31.47 -2.24
C ASN A 163 43.88 32.42 -1.15
N SER A 164 43.76 33.74 -1.35
CA SER A 164 44.16 34.73 -0.36
C SER A 164 43.30 34.65 0.91
N TYR A 165 41.99 34.47 0.77
CA TYR A 165 41.06 34.36 1.89
C TYR A 165 41.36 33.13 2.75
N PHE A 166 41.44 31.94 2.15
CA PHE A 166 41.67 30.67 2.86
C PHE A 166 43.11 30.50 3.39
N ASN A 167 44.10 31.13 2.77
CA ASN A 167 45.49 31.06 3.27
C ASN A 167 45.81 32.12 4.33
N SER A 168 44.92 33.08 4.57
CA SER A 168 45.17 34.18 5.51
C SER A 168 45.14 33.75 6.97
N GLY A 169 44.41 32.68 7.32
CA GLY A 169 44.12 32.26 8.70
C GLY A 169 43.26 33.26 9.50
N LEU A 170 42.82 34.37 8.88
CA LEU A 170 42.12 35.46 9.55
C LEU A 170 40.67 35.09 9.93
N HIS A 171 40.08 34.16 9.19
CA HIS A 171 38.65 33.85 9.22
C HIS A 171 38.32 32.46 9.79
N ASP A 172 39.32 31.73 10.29
CA ASP A 172 39.18 30.35 10.74
C ASP A 172 38.46 30.29 12.09
N ASP A 173 39.12 30.69 13.16
CA ASP A 173 38.61 30.74 14.53
C ASP A 173 39.07 32.01 15.26
N ILE A 174 38.52 32.27 16.45
CA ILE A 174 38.81 33.51 17.18
C ILE A 174 40.27 33.58 17.67
N GLU A 175 40.86 32.44 18.04
CA GLU A 175 42.23 32.36 18.52
C GLU A 175 43.21 32.66 17.38
N SER A 176 43.03 32.00 16.23
CA SER A 176 43.83 32.21 15.01
C SER A 176 43.73 33.65 14.51
N CYS A 177 42.51 34.21 14.49
CA CYS A 177 42.25 35.60 14.12
C CYS A 177 43.01 36.58 15.04
N LEU A 178 42.88 36.42 16.36
CA LEU A 178 43.54 37.30 17.32
C LEU A 178 45.06 37.12 17.32
N ARG A 179 45.57 35.90 17.14
CA ARG A 179 47.02 35.64 17.04
C ARG A 179 47.66 36.46 15.91
N LEU A 180 47.00 36.54 14.76
CA LEU A 180 47.46 37.33 13.61
C LEU A 180 47.39 38.85 13.86
N LEU A 181 46.35 39.34 14.54
CA LEU A 181 46.14 40.77 14.78
C LEU A 181 46.98 41.34 15.93
N LEU A 182 47.19 40.53 16.97
CA LEU A 182 47.99 40.89 18.12
C LEU A 182 49.50 40.74 17.82
N GLY A 183 49.84 39.84 16.90
CA GLY A 183 51.21 39.52 16.48
C GLY A 183 52.00 38.74 17.52
N ASP A 184 53.03 38.02 17.09
CA ASP A 184 54.00 37.44 18.02
C ASP A 184 54.70 38.57 18.77
N GLY A 185 54.78 38.48 20.09
CA GLY A 185 55.14 39.58 21.02
C GLY A 185 56.46 40.33 20.80
N LYS A 186 57.21 40.04 19.72
CA LYS A 186 58.48 40.66 19.32
C LYS A 186 58.33 41.81 18.29
N SER A 187 57.20 41.93 17.58
CA SER A 187 56.96 43.00 16.58
C SER A 187 55.74 43.87 16.92
N ARG A 188 55.65 44.36 18.16
CA ARG A 188 54.58 45.29 18.57
C ARG A 188 54.89 46.71 18.06
N GLU A 189 54.64 46.98 16.78
CA GLU A 189 54.76 48.34 16.22
C GLU A 189 53.71 49.30 16.84
N ASN A 190 52.57 48.77 17.29
CA ASN A 190 51.48 49.55 17.90
C ASN A 190 51.59 49.57 19.44
N LYS A 191 52.13 50.67 19.99
CA LYS A 191 52.27 50.87 21.45
C LYS A 191 50.95 51.11 22.21
N ASP A 192 49.86 51.38 21.47
CA ASP A 192 48.57 51.84 22.00
C ASP A 192 47.49 50.73 22.13
N GLY A 193 47.82 49.48 21.78
CA GLY A 193 46.87 48.34 21.81
C GLY A 193 45.91 48.30 20.61
N GLN A 194 45.25 47.16 20.38
CA GLN A 194 44.33 46.95 19.25
C GLN A 194 42.86 47.06 19.69
N LEU A 195 42.03 47.59 18.79
CA LEU A 195 40.57 47.63 18.92
C LEU A 195 39.95 46.80 17.79
N ILE A 196 39.14 45.81 18.13
CA ILE A 196 38.67 44.79 17.19
C ILE A 196 37.16 44.61 17.31
N ILE A 197 36.46 44.51 16.19
CA ILE A 197 35.06 44.11 16.12
C ILE A 197 35.00 42.79 15.35
N VAL A 198 34.50 41.74 15.99
CA VAL A 198 34.34 40.42 15.38
C VAL A 198 32.86 40.14 15.14
N ASN A 199 32.47 40.01 13.88
CA ASN A 199 31.17 39.50 13.48
C ASN A 199 31.20 37.97 13.48
N THR A 200 30.24 37.31 14.09
CA THR A 200 30.16 35.84 14.11
C THR A 200 28.73 35.31 14.02
N PHE A 201 28.60 34.06 13.56
CA PHE A 201 27.34 33.31 13.56
C PHE A 201 27.23 32.36 14.76
N SER A 202 28.26 32.29 15.60
CA SER A 202 28.28 31.43 16.79
C SER A 202 27.29 31.91 17.85
N ASN A 203 26.89 30.99 18.74
CA ASN A 203 26.00 31.32 19.86
C ASN A 203 26.69 32.27 20.87
N ILE A 204 25.97 33.21 21.46
CA ILE A 204 26.46 34.08 22.55
C ILE A 204 26.85 33.31 23.83
N ASN A 205 26.47 32.05 23.96
CA ASN A 205 26.88 31.20 25.07
C ASN A 205 28.17 30.42 24.79
N THR A 206 28.83 30.64 23.66
CA THR A 206 30.13 30.04 23.36
C THR A 206 31.16 30.48 24.40
N ASP A 207 31.94 29.55 24.94
CA ASP A 207 32.95 29.82 25.96
C ASP A 207 34.21 30.44 25.33
N VAL A 208 34.14 31.73 25.04
CA VAL A 208 35.24 32.49 24.43
C VAL A 208 36.47 32.53 25.34
N LYS A 209 36.29 32.43 26.66
CA LYS A 209 37.43 32.41 27.58
C LYS A 209 38.26 31.15 27.36
N SER A 210 37.61 29.98 27.30
CA SER A 210 38.29 28.72 26.99
C SER A 210 39.00 28.73 25.63
N CYS A 211 38.41 29.38 24.61
CA CYS A 211 39.03 29.51 23.28
C CYS A 211 40.31 30.36 23.29
N LEU A 212 40.45 31.26 24.26
CA LEU A 212 41.56 32.24 24.32
C LEU A 212 42.54 32.00 25.46
N ASP A 213 42.27 31.04 26.35
CA ASP A 213 43.11 30.74 27.53
C ASP A 213 44.58 30.42 27.15
N ALA A 214 44.82 29.83 25.98
CA ALA A 214 46.16 29.53 25.47
C ALA A 214 46.91 30.76 24.92
N LEU A 215 46.18 31.81 24.53
CA LEU A 215 46.71 33.00 23.85
C LEU A 215 46.88 34.19 24.79
N VAL A 216 45.84 34.53 25.56
CA VAL A 216 45.77 35.80 26.30
C VAL A 216 44.81 35.72 27.50
N THR A 217 45.19 36.36 28.61
CA THR A 217 44.26 36.55 29.75
C THR A 217 43.18 37.55 29.37
N CYS A 218 41.91 37.14 29.47
CA CYS A 218 40.80 37.96 29.01
C CYS A 218 39.67 38.12 30.05
N GLN A 219 39.11 39.32 30.07
CA GLN A 219 37.85 39.64 30.74
C GLN A 219 36.73 39.51 29.72
N VAL A 220 35.85 38.53 29.87
CA VAL A 220 34.71 38.30 28.98
C VAL A 220 33.41 38.70 29.69
N ASP A 221 32.72 39.70 29.15
CA ASP A 221 31.42 40.17 29.67
C ASP A 221 30.37 40.17 28.55
N LYS A 222 29.09 39.95 28.90
CA LYS A 222 27.96 40.04 27.96
C LYS A 222 27.24 41.37 28.16
N LEU A 223 27.01 42.12 27.09
CA LEU A 223 26.40 43.46 27.20
C LEU A 223 24.99 43.41 27.79
N SER A 224 24.24 42.34 27.53
CA SER A 224 22.89 42.12 28.08
C SER A 224 22.83 41.95 29.60
N THR A 225 23.97 41.77 30.28
CA THR A 225 24.02 41.67 31.75
C THR A 225 23.98 43.02 32.45
N PHE A 226 24.32 44.10 31.74
CA PHE A 226 24.31 45.46 32.28
C PHE A 226 22.96 46.11 32.06
N LYS A 227 22.40 46.69 33.13
CA LYS A 227 21.10 47.37 33.07
C LYS A 227 21.21 48.89 32.95
N THR A 228 22.34 49.45 33.40
CA THR A 228 22.62 50.89 33.47
C THR A 228 23.99 51.20 32.86
N GLU A 229 24.20 52.39 32.32
CA GLU A 229 25.51 52.82 31.80
C GLU A 229 26.60 52.77 32.89
N ALA A 230 26.28 53.18 34.12
CA ALA A 230 27.25 53.23 35.22
C ALA A 230 27.88 51.87 35.53
N GLN A 231 27.06 50.80 35.57
CA GLN A 231 27.53 49.42 35.76
C GLN A 231 28.54 49.01 34.68
N LEU A 232 28.23 49.28 33.41
CA LEU A 232 29.13 48.98 32.29
C LEU A 232 30.42 49.82 32.41
N GLN A 233 30.29 51.11 32.71
CA GLN A 233 31.43 52.01 32.82
C GLN A 233 32.38 51.58 33.94
N ASP A 234 31.86 51.17 35.09
CA ASP A 234 32.68 50.72 36.22
C ASP A 234 33.36 49.38 35.93
N ARG A 235 32.68 48.47 35.23
CA ARG A 235 33.26 47.20 34.79
C ARG A 235 34.39 47.39 33.77
N ILE A 236 34.23 48.33 32.83
CA ILE A 236 35.28 48.67 31.85
C ILE A 236 36.43 49.43 32.55
N LYS A 237 36.15 50.35 33.49
CA LYS A 237 37.19 51.01 34.29
C LYS A 237 38.02 49.99 35.07
N HIS A 238 37.39 49.01 35.70
CA HIS A 238 38.07 47.91 36.38
C HIS A 238 39.02 47.17 35.45
N PHE A 239 38.59 46.82 34.22
CA PHE A 239 39.47 46.21 33.23
C PHE A 239 40.72 47.06 32.96
N TRP A 240 40.56 48.35 32.66
CA TRP A 240 41.70 49.19 32.25
C TRP A 240 42.62 49.56 33.42
N LEU A 241 42.07 49.85 34.60
CA LEU A 241 42.82 50.41 35.73
C LEU A 241 43.29 49.35 36.74
N ASP A 242 42.48 48.32 37.00
CA ASP A 242 42.67 47.43 38.16
C ASP A 242 43.00 45.97 37.75
N SER A 243 42.52 45.51 36.59
CA SER A 243 42.77 44.13 36.12
C SER A 243 44.16 43.95 35.49
N ASN A 244 44.69 42.72 35.60
CA ASN A 244 45.88 42.24 34.89
C ASN A 244 45.55 41.57 33.56
N ASP A 245 44.27 41.49 33.19
CA ASP A 245 43.86 40.94 31.89
C ASP A 245 44.37 41.83 30.74
N GLU A 246 44.82 41.19 29.66
CA GLU A 246 45.36 41.87 28.49
C GLU A 246 44.27 42.16 27.44
N LEU A 247 43.16 41.40 27.44
CA LEU A 247 42.08 41.56 26.47
C LEU A 247 40.70 41.73 27.14
N LEU A 248 39.99 42.80 26.79
CA LEU A 248 38.57 42.95 27.11
C LEU A 248 37.73 42.39 25.96
N VAL A 249 36.83 41.44 26.25
CA VAL A 249 35.87 40.90 25.29
C VAL A 249 34.46 41.27 25.75
N LEU A 250 33.75 42.06 24.93
CA LEU A 250 32.35 42.37 25.15
C LEU A 250 31.48 41.67 24.10
N GLN A 251 30.69 40.70 24.53
CA GLN A 251 29.77 39.95 23.65
C GLN A 251 28.42 40.66 23.56
N CYS A 252 27.94 40.88 22.34
CA CYS A 252 26.67 41.51 22.04
C CYS A 252 25.88 40.64 21.06
N ASP A 253 24.63 40.36 21.39
CA ASP A 253 23.69 39.71 20.48
C ASP A 253 22.72 40.77 19.93
N LEU A 254 22.71 40.89 18.60
CA LEU A 254 21.94 41.91 17.88
C LEU A 254 20.43 41.67 17.96
N SER A 255 19.99 40.47 18.32
CA SER A 255 18.57 40.17 18.49
C SER A 255 18.03 40.62 19.85
N THR A 256 18.89 40.69 20.88
CA THR A 256 18.50 40.93 22.26
C THR A 256 18.90 42.32 22.78
N VAL A 257 19.97 42.92 22.26
CA VAL A 257 20.51 44.18 22.77
C VAL A 257 20.16 45.36 21.85
N ASN A 258 19.71 46.48 22.44
CA ASN A 258 19.48 47.72 21.70
C ASN A 258 20.78 48.22 21.05
N PHE A 259 20.72 48.54 19.76
CA PHE A 259 21.84 49.05 19.00
C PHE A 259 22.49 50.31 19.60
N GLY A 260 21.68 51.19 20.22
CA GLY A 260 22.18 52.36 20.94
C GLY A 260 23.12 52.00 22.09
N CYS A 261 22.87 50.88 22.79
CA CYS A 261 23.75 50.38 23.85
C CYS A 261 25.10 49.92 23.32
N ILE A 262 25.13 49.27 22.14
CA ILE A 262 26.37 48.80 21.51
C ILE A 262 27.24 50.00 21.10
N LYS A 263 26.63 51.02 20.48
CA LYS A 263 27.30 52.29 20.14
C LYS A 263 27.87 52.98 21.39
N LEU A 264 27.08 53.07 22.44
CA LEU A 264 27.50 53.66 23.72
C LEU A 264 28.64 52.87 24.38
N ALA A 265 28.57 51.53 24.38
CA ALA A 265 29.61 50.68 24.95
C ALA A 265 30.95 50.87 24.23
N LYS A 266 30.95 50.89 22.89
CA LYS A 266 32.13 51.21 22.08
C LYS A 266 32.71 52.57 22.48
N PHE A 267 31.85 53.59 22.57
CA PHE A 267 32.27 54.93 22.95
C PHE A 267 32.91 54.98 24.36
N ILE A 268 32.32 54.29 25.33
CA ILE A 268 32.85 54.20 26.70
C ILE A 268 34.24 53.53 26.70
N ILE A 269 34.42 52.46 25.93
CA ILE A 269 35.73 51.78 25.76
C ILE A 269 36.77 52.77 25.22
N GLU A 270 36.45 53.51 24.16
CA GLU A 270 37.35 54.51 23.56
C GLU A 270 37.71 55.63 24.54
N GLN A 271 36.72 56.15 25.26
CA GLN A 271 36.91 57.25 26.21
C GLN A 271 37.82 56.83 27.38
N ILE A 272 37.61 55.63 27.93
CA ILE A 272 38.43 55.10 29.03
C ILE A 272 39.83 54.74 28.53
N ARG A 273 39.94 54.14 27.34
CA ARG A 273 41.24 53.85 26.70
C ARG A 273 42.06 55.12 26.48
N THR A 274 41.44 56.20 26.02
CA THR A 274 42.14 57.47 25.80
C THR A 274 42.74 58.00 27.11
N LYS A 275 41.97 57.97 28.20
CA LYS A 275 42.45 58.34 29.55
C LYS A 275 43.58 57.43 30.03
N TYR A 276 43.50 56.13 29.73
CA TYR A 276 44.55 55.16 30.05
C TYR A 276 45.84 55.44 29.28
N LEU A 277 45.74 55.72 27.97
CA LEU A 277 46.90 56.09 27.14
C LEU A 277 47.51 57.43 27.54
N GLU A 278 46.71 58.42 27.92
CA GLU A 278 47.22 59.69 28.48
C GLU A 278 47.99 59.48 29.78
N LYS A 279 47.51 58.62 30.68
CA LYS A 279 48.25 58.23 31.89
C LYS A 279 49.55 57.51 31.52
N LYS A 280 49.50 56.59 30.55
CA LYS A 280 50.68 55.86 30.04
C LYS A 280 51.72 56.78 29.41
N ARG A 281 51.31 57.84 28.73
CA ARG A 281 52.24 58.85 28.16
C ARG A 281 52.87 59.76 29.21
N LYS A 282 52.25 59.89 30.40
CA LYS A 282 52.76 60.70 31.52
C LYS A 282 53.65 59.89 32.48
N VAL A 283 53.38 58.60 32.63
CA VAL A 283 54.14 57.68 33.49
C VAL A 283 55.06 56.86 32.59
N ASP A 284 56.29 57.34 32.42
CA ASP A 284 57.29 56.63 31.64
C ASP A 284 57.62 55.29 32.32
N ILE A 285 57.22 54.21 31.63
CA ILE A 285 57.69 52.82 31.74
C ILE A 285 56.81 51.90 32.62
N ASN A 286 56.40 50.76 32.01
CA ASN A 286 55.81 49.53 32.57
C ASN A 286 54.29 49.34 32.66
N ILE A 287 53.49 50.06 31.89
CA ILE A 287 52.03 49.81 31.80
C ILE A 287 51.72 48.77 30.69
N PRO A 288 50.96 47.68 30.99
CA PRO A 288 50.68 46.60 30.04
C PRO A 288 49.90 47.10 28.82
N ILE A 289 50.15 46.46 27.69
CA ILE A 289 49.39 46.72 26.45
C ILE A 289 48.06 45.98 26.61
N LYS A 290 46.97 46.73 26.57
CA LYS A 290 45.61 46.21 26.69
C LYS A 290 44.88 46.36 25.37
N HIS A 291 44.10 45.34 25.03
CA HIS A 291 43.33 45.21 23.81
C HIS A 291 41.85 45.18 24.16
N ALA A 292 40.98 45.60 23.22
CA ALA A 292 39.54 45.46 23.38
C ALA A 292 38.92 44.88 22.12
N CYS A 293 38.02 43.92 22.31
CA CYS A 293 37.30 43.20 21.28
C CYS A 293 35.80 43.25 21.59
N ILE A 294 35.00 43.66 20.60
CA ILE A 294 33.53 43.54 20.65
C ILE A 294 33.15 42.39 19.73
N ILE A 295 32.47 41.37 20.27
CA ILE A 295 31.96 40.25 19.48
C ILE A 295 30.47 40.48 19.22
N LEU A 296 30.09 40.50 17.95
CA LEU A 296 28.72 40.67 17.49
C LEU A 296 28.18 39.33 16.99
N HIS A 297 27.21 38.79 17.72
CA HIS A 297 26.50 37.56 17.36
C HIS A 297 25.36 37.90 16.39
N ILE A 298 25.42 37.33 15.20
CA ILE A 298 24.53 37.63 14.07
C ILE A 298 23.74 36.37 13.70
N HIS A 299 22.42 36.51 13.59
CA HIS A 299 21.53 35.45 13.11
C HIS A 299 21.32 35.56 11.60
N ARG A 300 21.64 34.49 10.86
CA ARG A 300 21.61 34.46 9.39
C ARG A 300 20.22 34.70 8.78
N GLU A 301 19.14 34.33 9.48
CA GLU A 301 17.74 34.47 9.00
C GLU A 301 17.21 35.89 9.01
N GLN A 302 17.78 36.75 9.86
CA GLN A 302 17.32 38.12 9.97
C GLN A 302 17.80 38.87 8.72
N LYS A 303 16.88 39.54 8.00
CA LYS A 303 17.27 40.59 7.07
C LYS A 303 18.20 41.48 7.86
N ALA A 304 19.49 41.46 7.55
CA ALA A 304 20.51 42.20 8.29
C ALA A 304 20.02 43.64 8.43
N THR A 305 19.38 43.93 9.57
CA THR A 305 18.98 45.26 9.96
C THR A 305 20.31 45.97 10.01
N THR A 306 20.50 46.86 9.04
CA THR A 306 21.78 47.46 8.71
C THR A 306 22.34 48.03 10.00
N VAL A 307 23.31 47.32 10.57
CA VAL A 307 24.06 47.80 11.70
C VAL A 307 25.07 48.76 11.09
N SER A 308 24.63 49.97 10.74
CA SER A 308 25.55 51.05 10.35
C SER A 308 26.32 51.41 11.62
N PHE A 309 27.52 50.88 11.76
CA PHE A 309 28.41 51.28 12.83
C PHE A 309 28.94 52.66 12.47
N ASP A 310 28.13 53.69 12.76
CA ASP A 310 28.52 55.09 12.65
C ASP A 310 29.96 55.22 13.19
N PHE A 311 30.89 55.46 12.25
CA PHE A 311 32.32 55.65 12.46
C PHE A 311 33.14 54.45 12.97
N ILE A 312 33.51 53.49 12.11
CA ILE A 312 34.51 52.40 12.37
C ILE A 312 35.95 52.96 12.59
N CYS A 313 36.14 54.27 12.70
CA CYS A 313 37.47 54.89 12.81
C CYS A 313 38.28 54.30 13.99
N GLY A 314 39.39 53.63 13.67
CA GLY A 314 40.31 53.06 14.66
C GLY A 314 39.99 51.63 15.14
N TRP A 315 38.88 51.01 14.70
CA TRP A 315 38.56 49.60 14.98
C TRP A 315 38.79 48.73 13.75
N ASN A 316 39.39 47.56 13.93
CA ASN A 316 39.50 46.54 12.88
C ASN A 316 38.25 45.66 12.91
N GLN A 317 37.40 45.74 11.88
CA GLN A 317 36.23 44.88 11.76
C GLN A 317 36.56 43.62 10.93
N ILE A 318 36.20 42.45 11.47
CA ILE A 318 36.49 41.15 10.87
C ILE A 318 35.28 40.23 11.04
N THR A 319 35.04 39.35 10.09
CA THR A 319 34.03 38.29 10.18
C THR A 319 34.70 36.95 10.40
N VAL A 320 34.39 36.31 11.54
CA VAL A 320 34.82 34.96 11.89
C VAL A 320 33.58 34.09 12.02
N GLY A 321 33.44 33.12 11.12
CA GLY A 321 32.22 32.31 11.02
C GLY A 321 31.89 31.58 12.32
N THR A 322 32.87 30.80 12.81
CA THR A 322 32.78 30.00 14.03
C THR A 322 33.85 30.48 15.02
N LEU A 323 33.50 30.76 16.27
CA LEU A 323 34.47 31.22 17.27
C LEU A 323 35.38 30.10 17.77
N THR A 324 34.85 28.89 17.88
CA THR A 324 35.60 27.71 18.32
C THR A 324 36.45 27.16 17.18
N PRO A 325 37.67 26.65 17.46
CA PRO A 325 38.42 25.89 16.47
C PRO A 325 37.58 24.68 16.05
N GLU A 326 37.28 24.58 14.76
CA GLU A 326 36.64 23.39 14.24
C GLU A 326 37.70 22.28 14.16
N GLU A 327 37.43 21.10 14.74
CA GLU A 327 38.37 19.97 14.81
C GLU A 327 38.83 19.46 13.43
N GLU A 328 38.16 19.90 12.37
CA GLU A 328 38.30 19.39 11.01
C GLU A 328 38.92 20.43 10.08
N ASN A 329 39.84 19.99 9.23
CA ASN A 329 40.52 20.87 8.29
C ASN A 329 39.56 21.28 7.15
N MET A 330 39.04 22.51 7.20
CA MET A 330 38.17 23.10 6.17
C MET A 330 38.72 22.99 4.74
N GLN A 331 40.04 22.86 4.59
CA GLN A 331 40.67 22.60 3.29
C GLN A 331 40.17 21.30 2.64
N ILE A 332 39.82 20.27 3.43
CA ILE A 332 39.32 18.99 2.92
C ILE A 332 37.94 19.17 2.27
N PHE A 333 37.05 19.95 2.91
CA PHE A 333 35.77 20.30 2.32
C PHE A 333 35.90 21.15 1.06
N MET A 334 36.88 22.06 1.04
CA MET A 334 37.07 23.03 -0.04
C MET A 334 37.79 22.47 -1.28
N GLN A 335 38.67 21.48 -1.11
CA GLN A 335 39.48 20.89 -2.17
C GLN A 335 38.98 19.49 -2.61
N GLY A 336 38.17 18.84 -1.77
CA GLY A 336 37.72 17.47 -2.00
C GLY A 336 36.43 17.35 -2.80
N LYS A 337 36.35 16.32 -3.65
CA LYS A 337 35.05 15.72 -3.99
C LYS A 337 34.37 15.22 -2.71
N ILE A 338 33.04 15.10 -2.70
CA ILE A 338 32.30 14.52 -1.56
C ILE A 338 32.90 13.19 -1.10
N THR A 339 33.40 12.37 -2.03
CA THR A 339 34.06 11.11 -1.71
C THR A 339 35.29 11.25 -0.82
N ASN A 340 36.07 12.32 -0.99
CA ASN A 340 37.27 12.55 -0.18
C ASN A 340 36.87 12.95 1.24
N VAL A 341 35.82 13.76 1.37
CA VAL A 341 35.23 14.13 2.66
C VAL A 341 34.74 12.87 3.39
N MET A 342 34.03 11.98 2.70
CA MET A 342 33.55 10.73 3.29
C MET A 342 34.64 9.71 3.63
N ASN A 343 35.84 9.82 3.06
CA ASN A 343 36.94 8.92 3.36
C ASN A 343 37.86 9.41 4.49
N SER A 344 37.71 10.67 4.92
CA SER A 344 38.64 11.31 5.85
C SER A 344 37.94 11.96 7.03
N VAL A 345 37.03 12.89 6.75
CA VAL A 345 36.46 13.79 7.75
C VAL A 345 35.17 13.23 8.34
N PHE A 346 34.34 12.59 7.51
CA PHE A 346 33.06 12.06 7.95
C PHE A 346 32.80 10.68 7.34
N PRO A 347 33.40 9.61 7.94
CA PRO A 347 33.33 8.25 7.43
C PRO A 347 31.92 7.76 7.12
N PHE A 348 31.77 6.98 6.04
CA PHE A 348 30.49 6.37 5.66
C PHE A 348 29.89 5.53 6.79
N GLU A 349 30.73 4.83 7.53
CA GLU A 349 30.36 3.96 8.64
C GLU A 349 29.68 4.75 9.76
N GLU A 350 30.22 5.92 10.10
CA GLU A 350 29.62 6.83 11.09
C GLU A 350 28.29 7.42 10.61
N ILE A 351 28.19 7.78 9.32
CA ILE A 351 26.93 8.26 8.73
C ILE A 351 25.87 7.17 8.79
N LEU A 352 26.23 5.95 8.40
CA LEU A 352 25.32 4.81 8.42
C LEU A 352 24.85 4.54 9.84
N GLU A 353 25.74 4.49 10.83
CA GLU A 353 25.37 4.27 12.23
C GLU A 353 24.38 5.32 12.75
N GLN A 354 24.60 6.61 12.44
CA GLN A 354 23.73 7.70 12.88
C GLN A 354 22.38 7.74 12.14
N GLU A 355 22.35 7.34 10.86
CA GLU A 355 21.17 7.50 9.99
C GLU A 355 20.41 6.21 9.70
N LEU A 356 20.92 5.03 10.07
CA LEU A 356 20.32 3.74 9.71
C LEU A 356 18.86 3.64 10.14
N LEU A 357 18.55 4.05 11.38
CA LEU A 357 17.18 4.08 11.88
C LEU A 357 16.30 5.00 11.02
N TRP A 358 16.79 6.19 10.67
CA TRP A 358 16.03 7.12 9.83
C TRP A 358 15.77 6.54 8.43
N CYS A 359 16.77 5.88 7.84
CA CYS A 359 16.66 5.20 6.55
C CYS A 359 15.59 4.08 6.57
N LEU A 360 15.57 3.27 7.63
CA LEU A 360 14.57 2.21 7.80
C LEU A 360 13.17 2.77 8.06
N LEU A 361 13.06 3.87 8.80
CA LEU A 361 11.77 4.57 9.03
C LEU A 361 11.22 5.27 7.78
N CYS A 362 12.00 5.40 6.71
CA CYS A 362 11.45 5.85 5.42
C CYS A 362 10.54 4.80 4.78
N ILE A 363 10.66 3.55 5.21
CA ILE A 363 9.85 2.43 4.77
C ILE A 363 8.62 2.34 5.68
N LYS A 364 7.44 2.42 5.07
CA LYS A 364 6.16 2.30 5.78
C LYS A 364 5.82 0.82 5.97
N TYR A 365 6.26 0.26 7.08
CA TYR A 365 5.93 -1.09 7.52
C TYR A 365 4.48 -1.17 8.05
N PRO A 366 3.86 -2.37 8.04
CA PRO A 366 2.57 -2.60 8.71
C PRO A 366 2.65 -2.27 10.20
N SER A 367 1.57 -1.71 10.78
CA SER A 367 1.51 -1.36 12.21
C SER A 367 1.32 -2.59 13.11
N THR A 368 2.32 -3.47 13.12
CA THR A 368 2.35 -4.75 13.86
C THR A 368 3.58 -4.82 14.76
N LEU A 369 3.50 -5.58 15.86
CA LEU A 369 4.64 -5.78 16.76
C LEU A 369 5.84 -6.39 16.03
N GLU A 370 5.58 -7.37 15.15
CA GLU A 370 6.59 -8.03 14.32
C GLU A 370 7.37 -7.04 13.44
N SER A 371 6.72 -6.00 12.92
CA SER A 371 7.38 -4.97 12.12
C SER A 371 8.32 -4.10 12.96
N VAL A 372 7.94 -3.77 14.20
CA VAL A 372 8.80 -3.03 15.12
C VAL A 372 10.01 -3.87 15.54
N GLU A 373 9.79 -5.15 15.83
CA GLU A 373 10.87 -6.10 16.14
C GLU A 373 11.80 -6.30 14.96
N HIS A 374 11.28 -6.35 13.73
CA HIS A 374 12.09 -6.43 12.50
C HIS A 374 12.94 -5.18 12.29
N ILE A 375 12.40 -3.97 12.50
CA ILE A 375 13.21 -2.74 12.41
C ILE A 375 14.33 -2.75 13.45
N LYS A 376 14.04 -3.12 14.70
CA LYS A 376 15.06 -3.24 15.75
C LYS A 376 16.15 -4.24 15.36
N TYR A 377 15.74 -5.42 14.88
CA TYR A 377 16.65 -6.45 14.38
C TYR A 377 17.58 -5.91 13.28
N LEU A 378 17.04 -5.17 12.30
CA LEU A 378 17.86 -4.59 11.22
C LEU A 378 18.85 -3.53 11.73
N VAL A 379 18.43 -2.67 12.65
CA VAL A 379 19.29 -1.64 13.25
C VAL A 379 20.46 -2.28 14.00
N ASP A 380 20.21 -3.38 14.73
CA ASP A 380 21.23 -4.05 15.52
C ASP A 380 22.18 -4.91 14.65
N GLU A 381 21.66 -5.49 13.56
CA GLU A 381 22.41 -6.47 12.77
C GLU A 381 23.23 -5.86 11.64
N ILE A 382 22.68 -4.92 10.86
CA ILE A 382 23.39 -4.34 9.70
C ILE A 382 24.81 -3.84 10.06
N PRO A 383 25.03 -3.14 11.21
CA PRO A 383 26.37 -2.70 11.62
C PRO A 383 27.37 -3.85 11.86
N GLN A 384 26.91 -5.07 12.14
CA GLN A 384 27.77 -6.23 12.42
C GLN A 384 28.34 -6.87 11.13
N HIS A 385 27.76 -6.55 9.97
CA HIS A 385 28.12 -7.14 8.68
C HIS A 385 29.07 -6.25 7.87
N SER A 386 30.38 -6.32 8.19
CA SER A 386 31.41 -5.45 7.58
C SER A 386 31.50 -5.56 6.06
N ARG A 387 31.33 -6.76 5.49
CA ARG A 387 31.33 -6.97 4.03
C ARG A 387 30.16 -6.24 3.36
N PHE A 388 28.99 -6.27 3.97
CA PHE A 388 27.81 -5.58 3.46
C PHE A 388 27.97 -4.06 3.52
N ILE A 389 28.50 -3.54 4.63
CA ILE A 389 28.79 -2.10 4.80
C ILE A 389 29.79 -1.62 3.73
N GLU A 390 30.85 -2.39 3.49
CA GLU A 390 31.86 -2.04 2.47
C GLU A 390 31.24 -2.01 1.06
N VAL A 391 30.36 -2.95 0.73
CA VAL A 391 29.67 -2.95 -0.57
C VAL A 391 28.67 -1.79 -0.68
N LEU A 392 27.93 -1.47 0.39
CA LEU A 392 27.07 -0.28 0.44
C LEU A 392 27.88 1.01 0.25
N LYS A 393 29.05 1.10 0.90
CA LYS A 393 29.99 2.23 0.78
C LYS A 393 30.48 2.38 -0.66
N GLN A 394 30.94 1.30 -1.29
CA GLN A 394 31.41 1.33 -2.67
C GLN A 394 30.32 1.77 -3.66
N ARG A 395 29.10 1.22 -3.52
CA ARG A 395 27.96 1.59 -4.38
C ARG A 395 27.55 3.05 -4.15
N THR A 396 27.54 3.51 -2.91
CA THR A 396 27.27 4.92 -2.57
C THR A 396 28.34 5.85 -3.15
N LEU A 397 29.62 5.53 -2.99
CA LEU A 397 30.73 6.30 -3.56
C LEU A 397 30.66 6.37 -5.09
N LYS A 398 30.31 5.26 -5.76
CA LYS A 398 30.09 5.21 -7.22
C LYS A 398 28.96 6.18 -7.61
N TRP A 399 27.81 6.08 -6.96
CA TRP A 399 26.65 6.92 -7.27
C TRP A 399 26.93 8.41 -7.02
N LEU A 400 27.59 8.77 -5.92
CA LEU A 400 27.96 10.16 -5.61
C LEU A 400 28.89 10.75 -6.68
N ASN A 401 29.83 9.95 -7.21
CA ASN A 401 30.74 10.39 -8.28
C ASN A 401 30.01 10.62 -9.62
N GLU A 402 28.96 9.86 -9.90
CA GLU A 402 28.20 9.94 -11.16
C GLU A 402 27.12 11.03 -11.13
N ASN A 403 26.48 11.27 -9.97
CA ASN A 403 25.28 12.09 -9.87
C ASN A 403 25.49 13.47 -9.24
N ILE A 404 26.62 13.70 -8.57
CA ILE A 404 26.88 14.96 -7.88
C ILE A 404 27.90 15.80 -8.64
N SER A 405 27.57 17.08 -8.79
CA SER A 405 28.47 18.06 -9.37
C SER A 405 29.77 18.19 -8.57
N ALA A 406 30.88 18.44 -9.27
CA ALA A 406 32.15 18.76 -8.63
C ALA A 406 32.06 19.98 -7.70
N ASP A 407 31.14 20.93 -7.97
CA ASP A 407 30.93 22.16 -7.20
C ASP A 407 29.75 22.07 -6.22
N TRP A 408 29.61 20.94 -5.52
CA TRP A 408 28.53 20.74 -4.55
C TRP A 408 28.57 21.76 -3.38
N GLN A 409 29.76 22.25 -2.99
CA GLN A 409 29.91 23.26 -1.94
C GLN A 409 29.22 24.56 -2.33
N LEU A 410 29.24 24.90 -3.61
CA LEU A 410 28.58 26.08 -4.19
C LEU A 410 27.06 25.92 -4.20
N GLN A 411 26.55 24.69 -4.35
CA GLN A 411 25.13 24.40 -4.20
C GLN A 411 24.67 24.66 -2.76
N VAL A 412 25.45 24.19 -1.77
CA VAL A 412 25.17 24.44 -0.34
C VAL A 412 25.28 25.92 -0.03
N ALA A 413 26.33 26.59 -0.51
CA ALA A 413 26.51 28.02 -0.31
C ALA A 413 25.39 28.85 -0.94
N SER A 414 24.72 28.34 -1.98
CA SER A 414 23.61 29.03 -2.68
C SER A 414 22.22 28.61 -2.18
N ASP A 415 22.12 27.84 -1.09
CA ASP A 415 20.86 27.43 -0.49
C ASP A 415 20.68 28.05 0.90
N LYS A 416 19.89 29.13 0.97
CA LYS A 416 19.57 29.80 2.24
C LYS A 416 18.90 28.87 3.25
N LYS A 417 18.09 27.90 2.81
CA LYS A 417 17.39 26.99 3.73
C LYS A 417 18.38 26.12 4.48
N ILE A 418 19.38 25.57 3.79
CA ILE A 418 20.41 24.75 4.41
C ILE A 418 21.32 25.63 5.28
N LEU A 419 21.77 26.76 4.76
CA LEU A 419 22.69 27.65 5.50
C LEU A 419 22.12 28.22 6.80
N TYR A 420 20.82 28.55 6.82
CA TYR A 420 20.22 29.23 7.96
C TYR A 420 19.83 28.27 9.08
N LEU A 421 19.60 27.00 8.76
CA LEU A 421 19.36 25.94 9.75
C LEU A 421 20.62 25.56 10.55
N HIS A 422 21.80 25.98 10.09
CA HIS A 422 23.08 25.56 10.63
C HIS A 422 23.92 26.75 11.12
N SER A 423 24.69 26.55 12.19
CA SER A 423 25.45 27.62 12.85
C SER A 423 26.70 28.05 12.08
N SER A 424 27.31 27.14 11.31
CA SER A 424 28.48 27.41 10.48
C SER A 424 28.36 26.82 9.09
N PHE A 425 29.16 27.34 8.14
CA PHE A 425 29.19 26.78 6.79
C PHE A 425 29.69 25.32 6.78
N ALA A 426 30.68 24.98 7.60
CA ALA A 426 31.16 23.61 7.74
C ALA A 426 30.06 22.66 8.22
N SER A 427 29.28 23.08 9.23
CA SER A 427 28.15 22.29 9.72
C SER A 427 27.06 22.11 8.65
N ALA A 428 26.83 23.13 7.80
CA ALA A 428 25.94 23.02 6.65
C ALA A 428 26.44 22.05 5.58
N LEU A 429 27.75 22.04 5.30
CA LEU A 429 28.38 21.09 4.37
C LEU A 429 28.29 19.65 4.91
N ARG A 430 28.57 19.42 6.20
CA ARG A 430 28.40 18.10 6.83
C ARG A 430 26.96 17.61 6.76
N ALA A 431 26.01 18.48 7.11
CA ALA A 431 24.60 18.16 7.05
C ALA A 431 24.15 17.83 5.62
N TYR A 432 24.65 18.55 4.62
CA TYR A 432 24.38 18.25 3.21
C TYR A 432 24.89 16.87 2.80
N VAL A 433 26.14 16.53 3.12
CA VAL A 433 26.71 15.19 2.85
C VAL A 433 25.87 14.12 3.53
N ARG A 434 25.55 14.29 4.83
CA ARG A 434 24.67 13.39 5.59
C ARG A 434 23.32 13.19 4.92
N ILE A 435 22.67 14.28 4.50
CA ILE A 435 21.33 14.26 3.87
C ILE A 435 21.33 13.51 2.55
N ILE A 436 22.35 13.69 1.71
CA ILE A 436 22.44 12.99 0.43
C ILE A 436 22.67 11.50 0.66
N VAL A 437 23.64 11.17 1.49
CA VAL A 437 24.04 9.79 1.76
C VAL A 437 22.88 9.01 2.36
N ARG A 438 22.22 9.54 3.40
CA ARG A 438 21.05 8.88 4.00
C ARG A 438 19.90 8.69 3.01
N LYS A 439 19.63 9.68 2.13
CA LYS A 439 18.57 9.56 1.12
C LYS A 439 18.87 8.42 0.16
N TYR A 440 20.12 8.28 -0.26
CA TYR A 440 20.56 7.21 -1.14
C TYR A 440 20.49 5.83 -0.45
N ILE A 441 21.03 5.71 0.77
CA ILE A 441 20.98 4.48 1.57
C ILE A 441 19.52 4.06 1.82
N ALA A 442 18.64 5.00 2.18
CA ALA A 442 17.22 4.73 2.38
C ALA A 442 16.56 4.14 1.13
N LYS A 443 16.90 4.62 -0.08
CA LYS A 443 16.43 4.03 -1.34
C LYS A 443 16.93 2.59 -1.51
N LEU A 444 18.23 2.35 -1.30
CA LEU A 444 18.81 1.00 -1.42
C LEU A 444 18.17 0.02 -0.44
N LEU A 445 18.07 0.38 0.84
CA LEU A 445 17.43 -0.45 1.86
C LEU A 445 15.95 -0.69 1.56
N CYS A 446 15.24 0.32 1.05
CA CYS A 446 13.86 0.16 0.61
C CYS A 446 13.72 -0.86 -0.54
N VAL A 447 14.60 -0.82 -1.54
CA VAL A 447 14.56 -1.80 -2.65
C VAL A 447 14.87 -3.20 -2.12
N LEU A 448 15.91 -3.33 -1.30
CA LEU A 448 16.30 -4.61 -0.70
C LEU A 448 15.19 -5.22 0.16
N GLU A 449 14.48 -4.40 0.94
CA GLU A 449 13.33 -4.84 1.74
C GLU A 449 12.13 -5.22 0.88
N ARG A 450 11.83 -4.45 -0.17
CA ARG A 450 10.77 -4.81 -1.14
C ARG A 450 11.06 -6.11 -1.89
N LEU A 451 12.33 -6.42 -2.08
CA LEU A 451 12.78 -7.69 -2.67
C LEU A 451 12.96 -8.80 -1.62
N SER A 452 12.68 -8.52 -0.33
CA SER A 452 12.89 -9.43 0.81
C SER A 452 14.30 -10.04 0.84
N ALA A 453 15.30 -9.28 0.40
CA ALA A 453 16.66 -9.76 0.20
C ALA A 453 17.59 -9.46 1.39
N LEU A 454 17.29 -8.43 2.19
CA LEU A 454 18.16 -7.96 3.27
C LEU A 454 18.31 -9.01 4.38
N LYS A 455 17.18 -9.48 4.94
CA LYS A 455 17.17 -10.52 5.98
C LYS A 455 17.84 -11.82 5.54
N THR A 456 17.73 -12.17 4.25
CA THR A 456 18.39 -13.35 3.67
C THR A 456 19.91 -13.24 3.76
N LEU A 457 20.50 -12.09 3.39
CA LEU A 457 21.94 -11.89 3.50
C LEU A 457 22.41 -11.96 4.96
N LEU A 458 21.75 -11.22 5.85
CA LEU A 458 22.12 -11.16 7.27
C LEU A 458 22.11 -12.56 7.88
N ASN A 459 21.09 -13.37 7.58
CA ASN A 459 20.99 -14.75 8.04
C ASN A 459 22.07 -15.66 7.45
N LEU A 460 22.39 -15.52 6.16
CA LEU A 460 23.43 -16.32 5.50
C LEU A 460 24.81 -16.02 6.08
N GLU A 461 25.17 -14.75 6.24
CA GLU A 461 26.46 -14.36 6.81
C GLU A 461 26.56 -14.74 8.30
N ARG A 462 25.50 -14.56 9.09
CA ARG A 462 25.50 -14.95 10.51
C ARG A 462 25.68 -16.46 10.71
N LYS A 463 25.08 -17.28 9.85
CA LYS A 463 25.16 -18.76 9.94
C LYS A 463 26.43 -19.34 9.30
N ASN A 464 27.34 -18.52 8.75
CA ASN A 464 28.40 -18.98 7.85
C ASN A 464 27.84 -19.90 6.75
N GLY A 465 26.77 -19.43 6.10
CA GLY A 465 26.06 -20.13 5.03
C GLY A 465 26.91 -20.35 3.79
N ASP A 466 26.32 -20.94 2.75
CA ASP A 466 27.04 -21.26 1.51
C ASP A 466 27.62 -19.99 0.86
N ASN A 467 28.95 -19.94 0.75
CA ASN A 467 29.68 -18.85 0.10
C ASN A 467 29.19 -18.59 -1.34
N HIS A 468 28.71 -19.62 -2.06
CA HIS A 468 28.14 -19.44 -3.39
C HIS A 468 26.84 -18.63 -3.37
N LEU A 469 26.00 -18.79 -2.34
CA LEU A 469 24.76 -18.03 -2.20
C LEU A 469 25.05 -16.58 -1.76
N ILE A 470 26.01 -16.38 -0.88
CA ILE A 470 26.47 -15.05 -0.47
C ILE A 470 27.02 -14.31 -1.71
N GLU A 471 27.87 -14.95 -2.51
CA GLU A 471 28.41 -14.36 -3.73
C GLU A 471 27.31 -14.06 -4.76
N PHE A 472 26.35 -14.96 -4.94
CA PHE A 472 25.19 -14.74 -5.79
C PHE A 472 24.34 -13.54 -5.32
N TRP A 473 24.16 -13.37 -4.00
CA TRP A 473 23.47 -12.20 -3.44
C TRP A 473 24.19 -10.90 -3.81
N TYR A 474 25.51 -10.85 -3.64
CA TYR A 474 26.31 -9.66 -4.00
C TYR A 474 26.32 -9.38 -5.51
N GLN A 475 26.30 -10.41 -6.36
CA GLN A 475 26.14 -10.25 -7.81
C GLN A 475 24.81 -9.60 -8.16
N MET A 476 23.71 -10.07 -7.57
CA MET A 476 22.38 -9.51 -7.76
C MET A 476 22.27 -8.08 -7.22
N PHE A 477 22.89 -7.79 -6.07
CA PHE A 477 22.92 -6.45 -5.51
C PHE A 477 23.69 -5.45 -6.38
N ASN A 478 24.72 -5.89 -7.09
CA ASN A 478 25.53 -5.03 -7.95
C ASN A 478 24.89 -4.78 -9.34
N ASP A 479 23.84 -5.50 -9.69
CA ASP A 479 23.12 -5.31 -10.96
C ASP A 479 22.12 -4.14 -10.86
N ASP A 480 22.41 -3.06 -11.59
CA ASP A 480 21.61 -1.84 -11.61
C ASP A 480 20.20 -2.06 -12.23
N SER A 481 20.00 -3.14 -13.01
CA SER A 481 18.68 -3.50 -13.55
C SER A 481 17.76 -4.16 -12.52
N ILE A 482 18.35 -4.79 -11.50
CA ILE A 482 17.62 -5.45 -10.39
C ILE A 482 17.39 -4.44 -9.26
N ILE A 483 18.42 -3.67 -8.92
CA ILE A 483 18.36 -2.63 -7.88
C ILE A 483 18.12 -1.26 -8.54
N ASP A 484 16.92 -1.10 -9.11
CA ASP A 484 16.48 0.18 -9.65
C ASP A 484 16.01 1.13 -8.53
N ILE A 485 16.69 2.27 -8.42
CA ILE A 485 16.42 3.34 -7.46
C ILE A 485 15.96 4.63 -8.13
N GLU A 486 16.02 4.73 -9.46
CA GLU A 486 15.71 5.96 -10.20
C GLU A 486 14.22 6.26 -10.18
N THR A 487 13.39 5.21 -10.19
CA THR A 487 11.93 5.30 -10.11
C THR A 487 11.39 5.71 -8.74
N LEU A 488 12.24 5.73 -7.69
CA LEU A 488 11.84 6.08 -6.33
C LEU A 488 11.84 7.59 -6.08
N MET A 489 10.74 8.08 -5.50
CA MET A 489 10.64 9.43 -4.96
C MET A 489 11.70 9.71 -3.89
N ASP A 490 11.92 10.98 -3.59
CA ASP A 490 12.81 11.42 -2.52
C ASP A 490 12.44 10.81 -1.16
N ALA A 491 13.46 10.30 -0.46
CA ALA A 491 13.28 9.62 0.82
C ALA A 491 12.75 10.58 1.88
N LYS A 492 11.69 10.13 2.55
CA LYS A 492 11.06 10.77 3.71
C LYS A 492 10.49 9.68 4.62
N PRO A 493 10.36 9.94 5.94
CA PRO A 493 9.70 9.01 6.87
C PRO A 493 8.34 8.58 6.33
N ASP A 494 8.04 7.28 6.39
CA ASP A 494 6.85 6.64 5.82
C ASP A 494 6.59 6.92 4.33
N GLY A 495 7.61 7.35 3.59
CA GLY A 495 7.53 7.72 2.18
C GLY A 495 7.38 6.53 1.24
N TYR A 496 7.83 5.34 1.65
CA TYR A 496 7.84 4.14 0.82
C TYR A 496 6.86 3.09 1.35
N PRO A 497 5.66 2.97 0.77
CA PRO A 497 4.73 1.92 1.15
C PRO A 497 5.26 0.54 0.76
N ILE A 498 5.11 -0.42 1.68
CA ILE A 498 5.29 -1.85 1.43
C ILE A 498 3.90 -2.51 1.55
N THR A 499 3.40 -3.07 0.46
CA THR A 499 2.08 -3.71 0.40
C THR A 499 2.10 -5.14 0.97
N ASN A 500 3.21 -5.85 0.76
CA ASN A 500 3.44 -7.21 1.26
C ASN A 500 4.65 -7.14 2.19
N GLY A 501 4.47 -7.48 3.47
CA GLY A 501 5.55 -7.39 4.46
C GLY A 501 6.81 -8.18 4.05
N PRO A 502 7.99 -7.83 4.60
CA PRO A 502 9.23 -8.51 4.24
C PRO A 502 9.13 -10.00 4.60
N TYR A 503 9.25 -10.85 3.58
CA TYR A 503 9.26 -12.29 3.77
C TYR A 503 10.59 -12.73 4.35
N SER A 504 10.57 -13.73 5.23
CA SER A 504 11.80 -14.35 5.73
C SER A 504 12.30 -15.40 4.74
N MET A 505 12.81 -14.95 3.59
CA MET A 505 13.35 -15.83 2.54
C MET A 505 14.74 -16.39 2.91
N GLU A 506 15.01 -17.64 2.56
CA GLU A 506 16.29 -18.34 2.78
C GLU A 506 17.22 -18.26 1.56
N PHE A 507 16.68 -18.25 0.34
CA PHE A 507 17.44 -18.15 -0.91
C PHE A 507 17.53 -16.68 -1.39
N PRO A 508 18.72 -16.21 -1.82
CA PRO A 508 18.93 -14.82 -2.24
C PRO A 508 17.97 -14.39 -3.35
N PHE A 509 17.28 -13.26 -3.15
CA PHE A 509 16.39 -12.66 -4.16
C PHE A 509 15.27 -13.60 -4.65
N SER A 510 14.86 -14.61 -3.86
CA SER A 510 13.77 -15.52 -4.23
C SER A 510 12.50 -14.80 -4.65
N PHE A 511 12.10 -13.76 -3.92
CA PHE A 511 10.91 -12.98 -4.25
C PHE A 511 10.99 -12.31 -5.63
N TYR A 512 12.18 -11.81 -6.01
CA TYR A 512 12.42 -11.26 -7.34
C TYR A 512 12.29 -12.36 -8.41
N ILE A 513 12.94 -13.51 -8.20
CA ILE A 513 12.92 -14.64 -9.14
C ILE A 513 11.49 -15.17 -9.33
N ILE A 514 10.74 -15.34 -8.24
CA ILE A 514 9.33 -15.75 -8.27
C ILE A 514 8.51 -14.80 -9.14
N LYS A 515 8.67 -13.49 -8.94
CA LYS A 515 7.98 -12.47 -9.75
C LYS A 515 8.38 -12.52 -11.22
N GLN A 516 9.67 -12.68 -11.52
CA GLN A 516 10.15 -12.78 -12.89
C GLN A 516 9.59 -14.02 -13.60
N ILE A 517 9.53 -15.17 -12.92
CA ILE A 517 8.90 -16.37 -13.48
C ILE A 517 7.40 -16.15 -13.69
N ASN A 518 6.70 -15.51 -12.73
CA ASN A 518 5.27 -15.20 -12.85
C ASN A 518 4.93 -14.20 -13.95
N ASN A 519 5.86 -13.36 -14.43
CA ASN A 519 5.61 -12.52 -15.60
C ASN A 519 5.31 -13.35 -16.87
N TYR A 520 5.74 -14.62 -16.91
CA TYR A 520 5.45 -15.55 -18.01
C TYR A 520 4.13 -16.30 -17.84
N GLU A 521 3.40 -16.14 -16.73
CA GLU A 521 2.11 -16.82 -16.49
C GLU A 521 1.11 -16.52 -17.61
N LYS A 522 1.02 -15.26 -18.04
CA LYS A 522 0.11 -14.85 -19.11
C LYS A 522 0.46 -15.54 -20.44
N LEU A 523 1.74 -15.59 -20.79
CA LEU A 523 2.22 -16.28 -22.00
C LEU A 523 1.95 -17.77 -21.91
N TYR A 524 2.17 -18.40 -20.75
CA TYR A 524 1.86 -19.80 -20.53
C TYR A 524 0.36 -20.10 -20.70
N LEU A 525 -0.53 -19.28 -20.12
CA LEU A 525 -1.98 -19.47 -20.25
C LEU A 525 -2.49 -19.22 -21.69
N GLU A 526 -1.85 -18.31 -22.43
CA GLU A 526 -2.14 -18.05 -23.85
C GLU A 526 -1.60 -19.16 -24.76
N ASP A 527 -0.38 -19.65 -24.51
CA ASP A 527 0.23 -20.75 -25.26
C ASP A 527 -0.46 -22.09 -24.99
N VAL A 528 -0.91 -22.37 -23.76
CA VAL A 528 -1.74 -23.56 -23.46
C VAL A 528 -3.05 -23.56 -24.26
N LYS A 529 -3.61 -22.37 -24.58
CA LYS A 529 -4.75 -22.25 -25.51
C LYS A 529 -4.34 -22.43 -26.98
N MET A 530 -3.10 -22.09 -27.35
CA MET A 530 -2.56 -22.29 -28.70
C MET A 530 -2.07 -23.74 -28.95
N LEU A 531 -1.77 -24.51 -27.89
CA LEU A 531 -1.26 -25.87 -27.94
C LEU A 531 -2.32 -26.96 -28.20
N GLU A 532 -3.55 -26.58 -28.58
CA GLU A 532 -4.46 -27.52 -29.26
C GLU A 532 -3.89 -28.00 -30.62
N ASP A 533 -2.82 -27.37 -31.14
CA ASP A 533 -2.04 -27.86 -32.27
C ASP A 533 -0.81 -28.71 -31.86
N LYS A 534 -0.87 -30.00 -32.25
CA LYS A 534 -0.04 -31.15 -31.82
C LYS A 534 1.47 -31.14 -32.18
N LYS A 535 2.11 -30.00 -32.46
CA LYS A 535 3.51 -30.00 -32.97
C LYS A 535 4.60 -29.48 -32.01
N ASN A 536 4.25 -28.88 -30.87
CA ASN A 536 5.22 -28.30 -29.94
C ASN A 536 5.27 -28.99 -28.56
N ILE A 537 4.80 -30.24 -28.49
CA ILE A 537 4.66 -31.02 -27.26
C ILE A 537 5.63 -32.20 -27.30
N ASP A 538 6.46 -32.37 -26.26
CA ASP A 538 7.30 -33.56 -26.08
C ASP A 538 6.42 -34.80 -25.84
N ASN A 539 6.58 -35.82 -26.69
CA ASN A 539 5.77 -37.03 -26.74
C ASN A 539 5.86 -37.91 -25.48
N VAL A 540 6.85 -37.68 -24.60
CA VAL A 540 7.02 -38.42 -23.34
C VAL A 540 6.49 -37.66 -22.13
N THR A 541 6.47 -36.32 -22.18
CA THR A 541 6.18 -35.47 -21.02
C THR A 541 4.96 -34.56 -21.16
N GLY A 542 4.42 -34.39 -22.37
CA GLY A 542 3.19 -33.64 -22.61
C GLY A 542 3.32 -32.11 -22.51
N ASN A 543 4.52 -31.52 -22.60
CA ASN A 543 4.76 -30.07 -22.44
C ASN A 543 5.66 -29.43 -23.53
N LEU A 544 5.64 -28.08 -23.57
CA LEU A 544 6.47 -27.18 -24.41
C LEU A 544 7.99 -27.39 -24.24
N SER A 545 8.75 -27.24 -25.33
CA SER A 545 10.22 -27.36 -25.36
C SER A 545 10.95 -26.22 -24.62
N ASN A 546 11.88 -26.59 -23.73
CA ASN A 546 12.64 -25.76 -22.78
C ASN A 546 13.70 -24.78 -23.38
N GLU A 547 13.42 -24.02 -24.44
CA GLU A 547 14.43 -23.10 -25.01
C GLU A 547 14.30 -21.62 -24.60
N VAL A 548 13.28 -21.21 -23.84
CA VAL A 548 13.04 -19.77 -23.55
C VAL A 548 13.50 -19.29 -22.16
N LEU A 549 13.80 -20.18 -21.18
CA LEU A 549 14.02 -19.78 -19.77
C LEU A 549 15.46 -19.88 -19.22
N VAL A 550 16.46 -20.25 -20.03
CA VAL A 550 17.61 -21.02 -19.50
C VAL A 550 18.85 -20.24 -19.03
N ASN A 551 19.17 -19.01 -19.41
CA ASN A 551 20.61 -18.65 -19.41
C ASN A 551 21.27 -18.08 -18.13
N CYS A 552 20.57 -17.60 -17.10
CA CYS A 552 21.24 -17.09 -15.86
C CYS A 552 20.86 -17.79 -14.56
N PHE A 553 19.57 -18.04 -14.30
CA PHE A 553 19.11 -18.53 -12.98
C PHE A 553 19.28 -20.04 -12.77
N GLU A 554 19.24 -20.85 -13.84
CA GLU A 554 19.30 -22.32 -13.73
C GLU A 554 20.58 -22.83 -13.07
N ARG A 555 21.74 -22.19 -13.27
CA ARG A 555 23.01 -22.69 -12.73
C ARG A 555 23.05 -22.64 -11.20
N HIS A 556 22.51 -21.56 -10.61
CA HIS A 556 22.49 -21.36 -9.17
C HIS A 556 21.30 -22.07 -8.51
N LEU A 557 20.13 -22.10 -9.16
CA LEU A 557 18.97 -22.84 -8.67
C LEU A 557 19.25 -24.35 -8.58
N LYS A 558 19.91 -24.96 -9.58
CA LYS A 558 20.21 -26.41 -9.59
C LYS A 558 20.92 -26.95 -8.35
N LYS A 559 21.69 -26.11 -7.63
CA LYS A 559 22.40 -26.52 -6.41
C LYS A 559 21.61 -26.30 -5.11
N SER A 560 20.56 -25.48 -5.14
CA SER A 560 19.84 -25.03 -3.93
C SER A 560 18.32 -24.94 -4.14
N ASN A 561 17.79 -25.83 -4.97
CA ASN A 561 16.35 -25.93 -5.28
C ASN A 561 15.48 -26.09 -4.02
N ASP A 562 15.99 -26.77 -2.98
CA ASP A 562 15.27 -26.97 -1.72
C ASP A 562 14.99 -25.64 -1.00
N LEU A 563 15.96 -24.71 -1.02
CA LEU A 563 15.80 -23.38 -0.40
C LEU A 563 14.80 -22.55 -1.19
N TYR A 564 14.89 -22.57 -2.52
CA TYR A 564 13.92 -21.89 -3.38
C TYR A 564 12.49 -22.43 -3.19
N TYR A 565 12.34 -23.75 -3.07
CA TYR A 565 11.05 -24.38 -2.84
C TYR A 565 10.42 -23.92 -1.51
N LYS A 566 11.19 -23.88 -0.42
CA LYS A 566 10.72 -23.34 0.87
C LYS A 566 10.30 -21.88 0.79
N ASP A 567 11.05 -21.07 0.05
CA ASP A 567 10.72 -19.66 -0.16
C ASP A 567 9.45 -19.49 -1.00
N PHE A 568 9.26 -20.34 -2.01
CA PHE A 568 8.04 -20.37 -2.81
C PHE A 568 6.82 -20.76 -1.97
N LEU A 569 6.95 -21.76 -1.09
CA LEU A 569 5.90 -22.10 -0.11
C LEU A 569 5.57 -20.93 0.81
N THR A 570 6.58 -20.23 1.32
CA THR A 570 6.42 -19.06 2.18
C THR A 570 5.70 -17.93 1.44
N PHE A 571 6.07 -17.69 0.18
CA PHE A 571 5.43 -16.71 -0.69
C PHE A 571 3.93 -17.02 -0.89
N ILE A 572 3.58 -18.24 -1.28
CA ILE A 572 2.18 -18.65 -1.49
C ILE A 572 1.37 -18.57 -0.19
N SER A 573 1.91 -19.13 0.90
CA SER A 573 1.19 -19.25 2.17
C SER A 573 0.86 -17.89 2.76
N SER A 574 1.72 -16.90 2.52
CA SER A 574 1.45 -15.52 2.91
C SER A 574 0.22 -14.90 2.21
N GLY A 575 -0.04 -15.28 0.96
CA GLY A 575 -1.22 -14.86 0.21
C GLY A 575 -2.50 -15.59 0.65
N LEU A 576 -2.36 -16.75 1.31
CA LEU A 576 -3.47 -17.66 1.68
C LEU A 576 -3.74 -17.73 3.20
N GLY A 577 -3.26 -16.75 3.98
CA GLY A 577 -3.60 -16.60 5.40
C GLY A 577 -2.57 -17.15 6.39
N GLY A 578 -1.27 -17.10 6.08
CA GLY A 578 -0.18 -17.20 7.06
C GLY A 578 0.60 -18.52 7.11
N ILE A 579 1.65 -18.55 7.94
CA ILE A 579 2.67 -19.63 8.05
C ILE A 579 2.07 -20.96 8.51
N GLU A 580 0.96 -20.94 9.24
CA GLU A 580 0.25 -22.15 9.70
C GLU A 580 -0.16 -23.07 8.53
N ASN A 581 -0.37 -22.49 7.35
CA ASN A 581 -0.75 -23.21 6.13
C ASN A 581 0.45 -23.78 5.35
N CYS A 582 1.68 -23.35 5.66
CA CYS A 582 2.88 -23.77 4.91
C CYS A 582 3.06 -25.29 4.91
N LYS A 583 2.90 -25.92 6.09
CA LYS A 583 3.04 -27.38 6.22
C LYS A 583 2.01 -28.14 5.40
N LEU A 584 0.76 -27.68 5.42
CA LEU A 584 -0.32 -28.29 4.66
C LEU A 584 -0.14 -28.15 3.15
N ILE A 585 0.24 -26.96 2.69
CA ILE A 585 0.51 -26.69 1.27
C ILE A 585 1.71 -27.53 0.78
N ASP A 586 2.75 -27.68 1.61
CA ASP A 586 3.90 -28.55 1.33
C ASP A 586 3.45 -30.01 1.10
N LEU A 587 2.65 -30.58 2.00
CA LEU A 587 2.15 -31.96 1.87
C LEU A 587 1.28 -32.14 0.61
N LEU A 588 0.43 -31.16 0.28
CA LEU A 588 -0.44 -31.21 -0.91
C LEU A 588 0.37 -31.14 -2.21
N LEU A 589 1.34 -30.23 -2.29
CA LEU A 589 2.22 -30.12 -3.46
C LEU A 589 3.11 -31.36 -3.61
N LEU A 590 3.66 -31.88 -2.50
CA LEU A 590 4.43 -33.13 -2.49
C LEU A 590 3.61 -34.32 -2.97
N ARG A 591 2.34 -34.44 -2.53
CA ARG A 591 1.42 -35.49 -2.98
C ARG A 591 1.16 -35.43 -4.48
N ARG A 592 0.98 -34.23 -5.04
CA ARG A 592 0.58 -34.03 -6.45
C ARG A 592 1.74 -34.09 -7.44
N LEU A 593 2.89 -33.48 -7.10
CA LEU A 593 4.06 -33.38 -7.99
C LEU A 593 5.14 -34.44 -7.71
N GLY A 594 5.19 -34.96 -6.47
CA GLY A 594 6.22 -35.88 -6.02
C GLY A 594 7.56 -35.22 -5.68
N LYS A 595 8.33 -35.85 -4.79
CA LYS A 595 9.60 -35.34 -4.22
C LYS A 595 10.65 -34.90 -5.25
N LYS A 596 10.68 -35.51 -6.44
CA LYS A 596 11.69 -35.21 -7.48
C LYS A 596 11.34 -34.03 -8.38
N LEU A 597 10.05 -33.82 -8.68
CA LEU A 597 9.63 -32.80 -9.65
C LEU A 597 9.38 -31.45 -9.00
N ILE A 598 9.06 -31.45 -7.71
CA ILE A 598 8.76 -30.26 -6.93
C ILE A 598 9.96 -29.31 -6.79
N LEU A 599 11.17 -29.88 -6.84
CA LEU A 599 12.43 -29.14 -6.77
C LEU A 599 12.78 -28.44 -8.08
N ASN A 600 11.99 -28.58 -9.14
CA ASN A 600 12.21 -27.80 -10.36
C ASN A 600 11.36 -26.52 -10.31
N PRO A 601 11.97 -25.32 -10.20
CA PRO A 601 11.24 -24.06 -10.07
C PRO A 601 10.23 -23.83 -11.20
N ILE A 602 10.60 -24.13 -12.45
CA ILE A 602 9.71 -23.91 -13.59
C ILE A 602 8.48 -24.83 -13.49
N ARG A 603 8.67 -26.12 -13.18
CA ARG A 603 7.56 -27.08 -13.04
C ARG A 603 6.65 -26.76 -11.87
N LEU A 604 7.23 -26.28 -10.78
CA LEU A 604 6.49 -25.86 -9.60
C LEU A 604 5.55 -24.69 -9.93
N HIS A 605 6.06 -23.67 -10.62
CA HIS A 605 5.27 -22.52 -11.04
C HIS A 605 4.20 -22.89 -12.07
N THR A 606 4.54 -23.65 -13.13
CA THR A 606 3.55 -24.03 -14.15
C THR A 606 2.42 -24.89 -13.58
N TYR A 607 2.74 -25.77 -12.62
CA TYR A 607 1.72 -26.55 -11.92
C TYR A 607 0.82 -25.66 -11.07
N TRP A 608 1.41 -24.70 -10.33
CA TRP A 608 0.66 -23.74 -9.54
C TRP A 608 -0.28 -22.92 -10.41
N TRP A 609 0.18 -22.36 -11.54
CA TRP A 609 -0.68 -21.60 -12.46
C TRP A 609 -1.84 -22.42 -13.03
N ALA A 610 -1.61 -23.70 -13.33
CA ALA A 610 -2.63 -24.56 -13.90
C ALA A 610 -3.65 -25.08 -12.88
N LYS A 611 -3.25 -25.29 -11.63
CA LYS A 611 -3.99 -26.07 -10.62
C LYS A 611 -4.16 -25.37 -9.26
N SER A 612 -3.88 -24.08 -9.16
CA SER A 612 -4.00 -23.30 -7.91
C SER A 612 -5.39 -23.44 -7.28
N ASP A 613 -6.46 -23.34 -8.05
CA ASP A 613 -7.84 -23.46 -7.57
C ASP A 613 -8.11 -24.81 -6.89
N ILE A 614 -7.55 -25.89 -7.44
CA ILE A 614 -7.66 -27.24 -6.87
C ILE A 614 -6.91 -27.30 -5.54
N ILE A 615 -5.68 -26.78 -5.47
CA ILE A 615 -4.88 -26.82 -4.25
C ILE A 615 -5.52 -25.95 -3.15
N ILE A 616 -6.11 -24.81 -3.52
CA ILE A 616 -6.83 -23.94 -2.58
C ILE A 616 -8.07 -24.65 -2.04
N ALA A 617 -8.85 -25.34 -2.88
CA ALA A 617 -9.99 -26.13 -2.44
C ALA A 617 -9.58 -27.31 -1.54
N GLU A 618 -8.50 -28.03 -1.87
CA GLU A 618 -7.94 -29.09 -1.01
C GLU A 618 -7.44 -28.55 0.32
N LEU A 619 -6.80 -27.37 0.33
CA LEU A 619 -6.35 -26.71 1.55
C LEU A 619 -7.53 -26.34 2.45
N GLN A 620 -8.63 -25.83 1.86
CA GLN A 620 -9.84 -25.51 2.60
C GLN A 620 -10.49 -26.76 3.19
N LEU A 621 -10.54 -27.87 2.44
CA LEU A 621 -11.00 -29.17 2.96
C LEU A 621 -10.15 -29.67 4.14
N ALA A 622 -8.82 -29.58 4.02
CA ALA A 622 -7.90 -29.98 5.08
C ALA A 622 -8.06 -29.12 6.35
N LYS A 623 -8.40 -27.83 6.21
CA LYS A 623 -8.71 -26.94 7.35
C LYS A 623 -10.02 -27.32 8.05
N LEU A 624 -11.05 -27.66 7.27
CA LEU A 624 -12.35 -28.07 7.83
C LEU A 624 -12.25 -29.43 8.54
N CYS A 625 -11.39 -30.32 8.06
CA CYS A 625 -11.20 -31.65 8.64
C CYS A 625 -9.75 -31.86 9.10
N SER A 626 -9.42 -31.44 10.34
CA SER A 626 -8.06 -31.54 10.89
C SER A 626 -7.48 -32.97 10.91
N SER A 627 -8.32 -34.01 10.88
CA SER A 627 -7.85 -35.41 10.80
C SER A 627 -7.21 -35.75 9.45
N ILE A 628 -7.49 -34.99 8.38
CA ILE A 628 -6.87 -35.16 7.05
C ILE A 628 -5.37 -34.87 7.13
N THR A 629 -4.96 -33.91 7.96
CA THR A 629 -3.54 -33.53 8.10
C THR A 629 -2.71 -34.71 8.62
N ASN A 630 -3.26 -35.44 9.59
CA ASN A 630 -2.61 -36.60 10.20
C ASN A 630 -2.55 -37.81 9.25
N GLU A 631 -3.54 -37.98 8.38
CA GLU A 631 -3.53 -39.05 7.37
C GLU A 631 -2.57 -38.71 6.21
N LEU A 632 -2.51 -37.46 5.77
CA LEU A 632 -1.53 -36.98 4.79
C LEU A 632 -0.08 -37.16 5.28
N ASP A 633 0.19 -36.88 6.55
CA ASP A 633 1.51 -37.09 7.16
C ASP A 633 1.93 -38.56 7.19
N LYS A 634 0.98 -39.49 7.40
CA LYS A 634 1.23 -40.94 7.37
C LYS A 634 1.51 -41.44 5.96
N GLU A 635 0.71 -41.04 4.97
CA GLU A 635 0.86 -41.47 3.56
C GLU A 635 2.22 -41.06 2.97
N ILE A 636 2.81 -39.94 3.39
CA ILE A 636 4.09 -39.45 2.87
C ILE A 636 5.30 -40.18 3.48
N SER A 637 5.12 -40.80 4.65
CA SER A 637 6.18 -41.52 5.38
C SER A 637 6.47 -42.94 4.84
N ASP A 638 5.51 -43.56 4.17
CA ASP A 638 5.67 -44.87 3.50
C ASP A 638 6.11 -44.66 2.04
N ASP A 639 7.38 -44.89 1.75
CA ASP A 639 8.07 -44.60 0.48
C ASP A 639 7.64 -45.50 -0.72
N SER A 640 6.47 -46.16 -0.64
CA SER A 640 5.98 -47.11 -1.64
C SER A 640 4.98 -46.47 -2.63
N ASP A 641 5.44 -46.27 -3.87
CA ASP A 641 4.65 -46.04 -5.09
C ASP A 641 3.39 -45.15 -4.95
N PHE A 642 3.64 -43.84 -4.92
CA PHE A 642 2.69 -42.71 -4.98
C PHE A 642 1.64 -42.71 -6.12
N LYS A 643 1.58 -43.76 -6.95
CA LYS A 643 0.65 -43.84 -8.09
C LYS A 643 -0.65 -44.61 -7.83
N ASN A 644 -0.76 -45.40 -6.75
CA ASN A 644 -1.83 -46.40 -6.64
C ASN A 644 -2.71 -46.39 -5.37
N SER A 645 -2.54 -45.48 -4.42
CA SER A 645 -3.50 -45.32 -3.30
C SER A 645 -4.34 -44.06 -3.48
N ILE A 646 -5.27 -44.09 -4.44
CA ILE A 646 -6.28 -43.04 -4.60
C ILE A 646 -7.43 -43.35 -3.65
N LYS A 647 -7.35 -42.85 -2.41
CA LYS A 647 -8.55 -42.32 -1.75
C LYS A 647 -8.60 -40.84 -2.10
N ASP A 648 -9.62 -40.43 -2.82
CA ASP A 648 -9.84 -39.01 -3.11
C ASP A 648 -9.99 -38.25 -1.78
N LEU A 649 -9.29 -37.11 -1.64
CA LEU A 649 -9.37 -36.27 -0.44
C LEU A 649 -10.80 -35.83 -0.15
N SER A 650 -11.60 -35.67 -1.20
CA SER A 650 -13.05 -35.43 -1.11
C SER A 650 -13.75 -36.58 -0.36
N ASP A 651 -13.52 -37.83 -0.76
CA ASP A 651 -14.14 -38.99 -0.09
C ASP A 651 -13.68 -39.16 1.36
N LEU A 652 -12.40 -38.89 1.65
CA LEU A 652 -11.88 -38.91 3.03
C LEU A 652 -12.51 -37.80 3.88
N ALA A 653 -12.60 -36.57 3.36
CA ALA A 653 -13.24 -35.44 4.05
C ALA A 653 -14.73 -35.72 4.32
N ILE A 654 -15.43 -36.30 3.35
CA ILE A 654 -16.83 -36.69 3.49
C ILE A 654 -17.00 -37.76 4.57
N GLN A 655 -16.13 -38.78 4.58
CA GLN A 655 -16.17 -39.84 5.61
C GLN A 655 -15.91 -39.30 7.01
N LEU A 656 -14.90 -38.46 7.18
CA LEU A 656 -14.58 -37.84 8.47
C LEU A 656 -15.70 -36.92 8.97
N THR A 657 -16.34 -36.18 8.06
CA THR A 657 -17.50 -35.35 8.40
C THR A 657 -18.67 -36.23 8.86
N LEU A 658 -18.92 -37.36 8.20
CA LEU A 658 -19.94 -38.33 8.61
C LEU A 658 -19.59 -39.01 9.95
N ASP A 659 -18.32 -39.33 10.20
CA ASP A 659 -17.83 -39.92 11.47
C ASP A 659 -18.07 -39.01 12.67
N ARG A 660 -17.82 -37.72 12.52
CA ARG A 660 -17.98 -36.72 13.60
C ARG A 660 -19.41 -36.66 14.12
N PHE A 661 -20.39 -37.00 13.29
CA PHE A 661 -21.80 -37.01 13.68
C PHE A 661 -22.10 -37.94 14.87
N HIS A 662 -21.38 -39.06 14.97
CA HIS A 662 -21.57 -40.02 16.06
C HIS A 662 -21.16 -39.51 17.44
N MET A 663 -20.38 -38.43 17.50
CA MET A 663 -19.78 -37.91 18.74
C MET A 663 -20.53 -36.69 19.32
N MET A 664 -21.59 -36.22 18.65
CA MET A 664 -22.29 -34.98 19.02
C MET A 664 -23.43 -35.22 20.01
N ASN A 665 -23.49 -34.41 21.08
CA ASN A 665 -24.49 -34.53 22.14
C ASN A 665 -25.35 -33.27 22.36
N ASP A 666 -24.94 -32.10 21.83
CA ASP A 666 -25.66 -30.81 22.01
C ASP A 666 -26.17 -30.22 20.67
N LYS A 667 -27.24 -29.42 20.74
CA LYS A 667 -27.85 -28.73 19.59
C LYS A 667 -26.90 -27.74 18.91
N ARG A 668 -25.94 -27.16 19.64
CA ARG A 668 -24.95 -26.22 19.10
C ARG A 668 -23.94 -26.93 18.20
N GLU A 669 -23.42 -28.08 18.64
CA GLU A 669 -22.50 -28.93 17.85
C GLU A 669 -23.17 -29.40 16.54
N LEU A 670 -24.46 -29.72 16.58
CA LEU A 670 -25.24 -30.11 15.40
C LEU A 670 -25.35 -28.96 14.36
N GLN A 671 -25.44 -27.71 14.82
CA GLN A 671 -25.48 -26.54 13.95
C GLN A 671 -24.11 -26.24 13.34
N GLU A 672 -23.04 -26.36 14.13
CA GLU A 672 -21.65 -26.22 13.66
C GLU A 672 -21.32 -27.29 12.62
N TRP A 673 -21.67 -28.55 12.89
CA TRP A 673 -21.52 -29.65 11.92
C TRP A 673 -22.31 -29.43 10.64
N GLN A 674 -23.51 -28.86 10.70
CA GLN A 674 -24.31 -28.57 9.50
C GLN A 674 -23.63 -27.52 8.60
N ILE A 675 -23.00 -26.50 9.19
CA ILE A 675 -22.24 -25.48 8.47
C ILE A 675 -21.01 -26.12 7.81
N GLU A 676 -20.26 -26.93 8.57
CA GLU A 676 -19.10 -27.68 8.07
C GLU A 676 -19.50 -28.63 6.93
N ALA A 677 -20.55 -29.44 7.10
CA ALA A 677 -21.03 -30.37 6.09
C ALA A 677 -21.45 -29.67 4.79
N SER A 678 -22.13 -28.52 4.90
CA SER A 678 -22.52 -27.71 3.73
C SER A 678 -21.31 -27.17 2.97
N GLN A 679 -20.26 -26.75 3.68
CA GLN A 679 -19.01 -26.27 3.08
C GLN A 679 -18.22 -27.41 2.43
N VAL A 680 -18.14 -28.58 3.08
CA VAL A 680 -17.49 -29.78 2.51
C VAL A 680 -18.21 -30.24 1.24
N ILE A 681 -19.55 -30.26 1.23
CA ILE A 681 -20.34 -30.60 0.03
C ILE A 681 -20.01 -29.66 -1.13
N HIS A 682 -19.96 -28.34 -0.88
CA HIS A 682 -19.64 -27.35 -1.91
C HIS A 682 -18.24 -27.59 -2.50
N LEU A 683 -17.23 -27.68 -1.65
CA LEU A 683 -15.83 -27.86 -2.09
C LEU A 683 -15.62 -29.20 -2.80
N CYS A 684 -16.25 -30.29 -2.34
CA CYS A 684 -16.17 -31.58 -3.02
C CYS A 684 -16.88 -31.59 -4.38
N SER A 685 -17.94 -30.78 -4.57
CA SER A 685 -18.61 -30.64 -5.87
C SER A 685 -17.77 -29.87 -6.90
N GLU A 686 -16.88 -28.97 -6.46
CA GLU A 686 -15.93 -28.26 -7.33
C GLU A 686 -14.72 -29.13 -7.71
N LEU A 687 -14.35 -30.08 -6.83
CA LEU A 687 -13.17 -30.94 -7.01
C LEU A 687 -13.43 -32.21 -7.86
N SER A 688 -14.68 -32.68 -7.94
CA SER A 688 -15.02 -33.98 -8.56
C SER A 688 -16.27 -33.88 -9.45
N THR A 689 -16.14 -34.31 -10.70
CA THR A 689 -17.27 -34.42 -11.66
C THR A 689 -18.08 -35.70 -11.52
N ASP A 690 -17.55 -36.71 -10.83
CA ASP A 690 -18.22 -38.00 -10.61
C ASP A 690 -18.92 -38.01 -9.24
N SER A 691 -20.21 -38.38 -9.23
CA SER A 691 -21.04 -38.38 -8.02
C SER A 691 -20.64 -39.51 -7.07
N SER A 692 -19.75 -39.24 -6.11
CA SER A 692 -19.42 -40.22 -5.08
C SER A 692 -20.65 -40.50 -4.21
N PRO A 693 -20.98 -41.77 -3.88
CA PRO A 693 -22.21 -42.04 -3.14
C PRO A 693 -22.08 -41.66 -1.65
N PHE A 694 -20.86 -41.45 -1.15
CA PHE A 694 -20.59 -40.79 0.12
C PHE A 694 -21.00 -39.31 0.10
N LEU A 695 -20.74 -38.58 -0.99
CA LEU A 695 -21.22 -37.19 -1.18
C LEU A 695 -22.76 -37.15 -1.17
N HIS A 696 -23.41 -38.16 -1.77
CA HIS A 696 -24.86 -38.28 -1.73
C HIS A 696 -25.39 -38.55 -0.32
N LEU A 697 -24.73 -39.43 0.44
CA LEU A 697 -25.08 -39.71 1.83
C LEU A 697 -24.94 -38.48 2.73
N LEU A 698 -23.86 -37.70 2.57
CA LEU A 698 -23.65 -36.46 3.32
C LEU A 698 -24.71 -35.39 2.97
N ASN A 699 -25.08 -35.26 1.69
CA ASN A 699 -26.19 -34.40 1.27
C ASN A 699 -27.51 -34.79 1.95
N ILE A 700 -27.84 -36.09 1.98
CA ILE A 700 -29.05 -36.59 2.65
C ILE A 700 -29.00 -36.27 4.16
N CYS A 701 -27.88 -36.50 4.82
CA CYS A 701 -27.74 -36.23 6.25
C CYS A 701 -27.85 -34.73 6.57
N ASN A 702 -27.22 -33.87 5.76
CA ASN A 702 -27.33 -32.42 5.89
C ASN A 702 -28.78 -31.92 5.69
N ASP A 703 -29.48 -32.46 4.69
CA ASP A 703 -30.89 -32.14 4.43
C ASP A 703 -31.83 -32.57 5.57
N LEU A 704 -31.60 -33.75 6.16
CA LEU A 704 -32.39 -34.25 7.29
C LEU A 704 -32.20 -33.41 8.57
N VAL A 705 -30.96 -32.97 8.82
CA VAL A 705 -30.59 -32.11 9.96
C VAL A 705 -31.17 -30.70 9.77
N SER A 706 -31.01 -30.11 8.59
CA SER A 706 -31.48 -28.75 8.28
C SER A 706 -33.00 -28.58 8.48
N LYS A 707 -33.78 -29.64 8.21
CA LYS A 707 -35.24 -29.65 8.32
C LYS A 707 -35.77 -30.11 9.69
N LYS A 708 -34.89 -30.41 10.66
CA LYS A 708 -35.23 -30.92 12.02
C LYS A 708 -36.14 -32.17 12.01
N ILE A 709 -35.99 -33.03 11.00
CA ILE A 709 -36.90 -34.17 10.77
C ILE A 709 -36.59 -35.36 11.70
N VAL A 710 -35.35 -35.49 12.17
CA VAL A 710 -34.86 -36.71 12.84
C VAL A 710 -34.09 -36.36 14.13
N TYR A 711 -34.33 -37.11 15.22
CA TYR A 711 -33.53 -37.02 16.45
C TYR A 711 -32.13 -37.64 16.24
N PRO A 712 -31.06 -37.14 16.89
CA PRO A 712 -29.66 -37.56 16.66
C PRO A 712 -29.45 -39.08 16.64
N ASN A 713 -30.15 -39.79 17.53
CA ASN A 713 -30.06 -41.24 17.70
C ASN A 713 -30.49 -42.05 16.46
N HIS A 714 -31.40 -41.53 15.63
CA HIS A 714 -31.85 -42.19 14.41
C HIS A 714 -30.97 -41.83 13.19
N LEU A 715 -30.34 -40.66 13.19
CA LEU A 715 -29.37 -40.24 12.18
C LEU A 715 -28.06 -41.03 12.29
N SER A 716 -27.60 -41.34 13.51
CA SER A 716 -26.46 -42.25 13.70
C SER A 716 -26.72 -43.64 13.13
N THR A 717 -27.97 -44.13 13.19
CA THR A 717 -28.35 -45.40 12.57
C THR A 717 -28.31 -45.30 11.05
N ILE A 718 -28.79 -44.19 10.47
CA ILE A 718 -28.76 -43.93 9.01
C ILE A 718 -27.32 -43.84 8.49
N ILE A 719 -26.41 -43.18 9.21
CA ILE A 719 -24.99 -43.05 8.82
C ILE A 719 -24.28 -44.41 8.91
N ASN A 720 -24.54 -45.20 9.96
CA ASN A 720 -23.99 -46.56 10.07
C ASN A 720 -24.51 -47.49 8.98
N LEU A 721 -25.77 -47.34 8.58
CA LEU A 721 -26.39 -48.14 7.52
C LEU A 721 -25.94 -47.71 6.12
N GLY A 722 -25.69 -46.41 5.89
CA GLY A 722 -25.22 -45.89 4.60
C GLY A 722 -23.76 -46.19 4.26
N ARG A 723 -22.96 -46.66 5.22
CA ARG A 723 -21.54 -47.04 5.03
C ARG A 723 -21.35 -48.41 4.39
N ASN A 724 -22.31 -49.32 4.57
CA ASN A 724 -22.28 -50.66 4.00
C ASN A 724 -23.16 -50.65 2.75
N TYR A 725 -22.54 -50.68 1.57
CA TYR A 725 -23.20 -50.49 0.28
C TYR A 725 -24.27 -51.53 -0.13
N ASP A 726 -24.64 -52.49 0.73
CA ASP A 726 -25.39 -53.66 0.28
C ASP A 726 -26.79 -53.90 0.88
N GLU A 727 -27.20 -53.39 2.04
CA GLU A 727 -28.55 -53.72 2.56
C GLU A 727 -29.25 -52.54 3.26
N ILE A 728 -30.28 -52.04 2.58
CA ILE A 728 -31.27 -51.11 3.14
C ILE A 728 -31.89 -51.77 4.38
N ILE A 729 -32.11 -51.00 5.46
CA ILE A 729 -32.88 -51.32 6.68
C ILE A 729 -33.77 -52.56 6.46
N PRO A 730 -33.64 -53.67 7.21
CA PRO A 730 -34.43 -54.88 6.98
C PRO A 730 -35.90 -54.56 6.73
N LEU A 731 -36.50 -55.14 5.69
CA LEU A 731 -37.84 -54.80 5.20
C LEU A 731 -38.91 -54.85 6.31
N GLU A 732 -38.69 -55.66 7.34
CA GLU A 732 -39.61 -55.89 8.46
C GLU A 732 -39.35 -54.98 9.67
N SER A 733 -38.33 -54.11 9.63
CA SER A 733 -38.01 -53.21 10.75
C SER A 733 -39.15 -52.22 11.03
N PRO A 734 -39.54 -52.04 12.31
CA PRO A 734 -40.54 -51.04 12.71
C PRO A 734 -40.08 -49.61 12.39
N ASP A 735 -38.78 -49.37 12.40
CA ASP A 735 -38.20 -48.05 12.09
C ASP A 735 -38.39 -47.68 10.62
N ARG A 736 -38.33 -48.66 9.70
CA ARG A 736 -38.59 -48.44 8.27
C ARG A 736 -40.05 -48.07 8.00
N LEU A 737 -40.98 -48.71 8.73
CA LEU A 737 -42.40 -48.40 8.66
C LEU A 737 -42.68 -46.97 9.15
N TYR A 738 -42.06 -46.56 10.26
CA TYR A 738 -42.15 -45.19 10.77
C TYR A 738 -41.56 -44.18 9.77
N VAL A 739 -40.39 -44.48 9.19
CA VAL A 739 -39.78 -43.64 8.15
C VAL A 739 -40.70 -43.49 6.94
N TYR A 740 -41.30 -44.57 6.43
CA TYR A 740 -42.25 -44.48 5.30
C TYR A 740 -43.51 -43.70 5.69
N GLU A 741 -44.01 -43.86 6.91
CA GLU A 741 -45.17 -43.13 7.39
C GLU A 741 -44.90 -41.62 7.47
N GLN A 742 -43.75 -41.21 8.03
CA GLN A 742 -43.37 -39.79 8.12
C GLN A 742 -43.03 -39.18 6.74
N LEU A 743 -42.32 -39.94 5.89
CA LEU A 743 -41.93 -39.49 4.54
C LEU A 743 -43.15 -39.20 3.66
N PHE A 744 -44.17 -40.05 3.70
CA PHE A 744 -45.37 -39.89 2.85
C PHE A 744 -46.50 -39.06 3.51
N ALA A 745 -46.37 -38.66 4.78
CA ALA A 745 -47.35 -37.82 5.48
C ALA A 745 -47.20 -36.30 5.21
N GLN A 746 -46.00 -35.80 4.88
CA GLN A 746 -45.72 -34.36 4.71
C GLN A 746 -46.01 -33.86 3.27
N ALA A 747 -47.25 -34.02 2.79
CA ALA A 747 -47.64 -33.78 1.40
C ALA A 747 -47.74 -32.29 0.96
N GLN A 748 -46.94 -31.36 1.52
CA GLN A 748 -46.97 -29.95 1.12
C GLN A 748 -45.61 -29.25 0.92
N SER A 749 -44.46 -29.89 1.19
CA SER A 749 -43.17 -29.25 0.87
C SER A 749 -42.64 -29.71 -0.49
N SER A 750 -42.47 -28.75 -1.40
CA SER A 750 -41.58 -28.87 -2.55
C SER A 750 -40.24 -29.47 -2.11
N HIS A 751 -39.60 -30.26 -2.98
CA HIS A 751 -38.27 -30.90 -2.81
C HIS A 751 -38.24 -32.37 -2.32
N PHE A 752 -39.24 -33.19 -2.63
CA PHE A 752 -39.02 -34.64 -2.78
C PHE A 752 -38.44 -34.92 -4.17
N THR A 753 -37.29 -35.60 -4.28
CA THR A 753 -36.76 -35.99 -5.59
C THR A 753 -37.44 -37.28 -6.06
N ALA A 754 -37.80 -37.34 -7.35
CA ALA A 754 -38.32 -38.55 -7.99
C ALA A 754 -37.40 -39.78 -7.77
N PHE A 755 -36.11 -39.53 -7.56
CA PHE A 755 -35.10 -40.54 -7.27
C PHE A 755 -35.34 -41.26 -5.93
N THR A 756 -35.65 -40.55 -4.85
CA THR A 756 -35.89 -41.19 -3.53
C THR A 756 -37.09 -42.13 -3.57
N ILE A 757 -38.18 -41.73 -4.23
CA ILE A 757 -39.37 -42.58 -4.43
C ILE A 757 -39.03 -43.78 -5.32
N HIS A 758 -38.20 -43.60 -6.35
CA HIS A 758 -37.72 -44.69 -7.19
C HIS A 758 -36.95 -45.74 -6.39
N CYS A 759 -36.03 -45.31 -5.52
CA CYS A 759 -35.28 -46.20 -4.64
C CYS A 759 -36.18 -46.95 -3.66
N ILE A 760 -37.17 -46.27 -3.06
CA ILE A 760 -38.18 -46.89 -2.18
C ILE A 760 -38.93 -47.99 -2.94
N PHE A 761 -39.48 -47.69 -4.11
CA PHE A 761 -40.21 -48.69 -4.91
C PHE A 761 -39.32 -49.79 -5.49
N ARG A 762 -38.02 -49.52 -5.73
CA ARG A 762 -37.07 -50.54 -6.22
C ARG A 762 -36.67 -51.51 -5.12
N SER A 763 -36.59 -51.04 -3.88
CA SER A 763 -36.27 -51.87 -2.71
C SER A 763 -37.39 -52.86 -2.34
N GLU A 764 -38.57 -52.69 -2.96
CA GLU A 764 -39.70 -53.57 -2.84
C GLU A 764 -39.55 -54.71 -3.89
N GLU A 765 -39.00 -55.86 -3.48
CA GLU A 765 -38.39 -56.95 -4.29
C GLU A 765 -39.27 -57.73 -5.31
N LYS A 766 -40.44 -57.26 -5.72
CA LYS A 766 -41.19 -57.89 -6.86
C LYS A 766 -41.85 -56.84 -7.72
N ASP A 767 -42.19 -57.22 -8.96
CA ASP A 767 -43.03 -56.41 -9.87
C ASP A 767 -44.50 -56.43 -9.40
N TRP A 768 -44.70 -55.92 -8.19
CA TRP A 768 -45.98 -55.86 -7.52
C TRP A 768 -46.93 -54.92 -8.23
N PHE A 769 -46.44 -53.94 -9.01
CA PHE A 769 -47.30 -52.98 -9.72
C PHE A 769 -48.24 -53.66 -10.72
N SER A 770 -47.77 -54.69 -11.43
CA SER A 770 -48.61 -55.47 -12.34
C SER A 770 -49.70 -56.25 -11.60
N THR A 771 -49.35 -56.83 -10.44
CA THR A 771 -50.27 -57.58 -9.59
C THR A 771 -51.24 -56.67 -8.84
N ILE A 772 -50.80 -55.46 -8.43
CA ILE A 772 -51.63 -54.42 -7.81
C ILE A 772 -52.76 -54.02 -8.75
N ILE A 773 -52.49 -53.86 -10.05
CA ILE A 773 -53.52 -53.52 -11.05
C ILE A 773 -54.62 -54.59 -11.08
N ARG A 774 -54.24 -55.88 -11.08
CA ARG A 774 -55.19 -57.01 -11.08
C ARG A 774 -55.90 -57.22 -9.75
N ASN A 775 -55.18 -57.14 -8.63
CA ASN A 775 -55.70 -57.37 -7.29
C ASN A 775 -54.87 -56.63 -6.23
N ALA A 776 -55.25 -55.38 -5.93
CA ALA A 776 -54.54 -54.57 -4.94
C ALA A 776 -54.63 -55.12 -3.52
N ASN A 777 -55.72 -55.78 -3.14
CA ASN A 777 -55.90 -56.25 -1.76
C ASN A 777 -54.91 -57.37 -1.42
N GLU A 778 -54.57 -58.23 -2.37
CA GLU A 778 -53.58 -59.29 -2.18
C GLU A 778 -52.19 -58.73 -1.84
N VAL A 779 -51.75 -57.71 -2.57
CA VAL A 779 -50.42 -57.09 -2.38
C VAL A 779 -50.39 -56.20 -1.14
N LEU A 780 -51.45 -55.41 -0.89
CA LEU A 780 -51.50 -54.50 0.25
C LEU A 780 -51.66 -55.25 1.59
N ASN A 781 -52.26 -56.45 1.58
CA ASN A 781 -52.28 -57.31 2.76
C ASN A 781 -50.92 -58.00 3.00
N PHE A 782 -50.17 -58.27 1.94
CA PHE A 782 -48.85 -58.89 2.02
C PHE A 782 -47.74 -57.89 2.40
N SER A 783 -47.79 -56.65 1.91
CA SER A 783 -46.80 -55.60 2.19
C SER A 783 -47.39 -54.48 3.04
N SER A 784 -47.08 -54.52 4.35
CA SER A 784 -47.44 -53.46 5.31
C SER A 784 -46.88 -52.09 4.91
N ARG A 785 -45.71 -52.06 4.26
CA ARG A 785 -45.05 -50.85 3.73
C ARG A 785 -45.82 -50.21 2.57
N LEU A 786 -46.19 -51.01 1.56
CA LEU A 786 -47.02 -50.51 0.45
C LEU A 786 -48.42 -50.10 0.94
N ASN A 787 -48.94 -50.76 1.98
CA ASN A 787 -50.19 -50.36 2.61
C ASN A 787 -50.09 -49.05 3.40
N ILE A 788 -48.94 -48.71 4.00
CA ILE A 788 -48.70 -47.37 4.56
C ILE A 788 -48.75 -46.33 3.44
N ILE A 789 -48.02 -46.54 2.34
CA ILE A 789 -48.02 -45.63 1.18
C ILE A 789 -49.45 -45.46 0.64
N ASN A 790 -50.20 -46.56 0.49
CA ASN A 790 -51.58 -46.52 0.04
C ASN A 790 -52.49 -45.72 0.99
N ARG A 791 -52.37 -45.90 2.31
CA ARG A 791 -53.14 -45.13 3.31
C ARG A 791 -52.78 -43.64 3.29
N GLN A 792 -51.52 -43.28 3.04
CA GLN A 792 -51.12 -41.88 2.92
C GLN A 792 -51.65 -41.22 1.63
N LEU A 793 -51.68 -41.96 0.52
CA LEU A 793 -52.34 -41.52 -0.71
C LEU A 793 -53.86 -41.38 -0.54
N GLU A 794 -54.48 -42.24 0.28
CA GLU A 794 -55.91 -42.17 0.63
C GLU A 794 -56.23 -40.91 1.45
N ARG A 795 -55.35 -40.50 2.36
CA ARG A 795 -55.56 -39.25 3.13
C ARG A 795 -55.41 -37.99 2.28
N ASN A 796 -54.75 -38.07 1.11
CA ASN A 796 -54.36 -36.95 0.26
C ASN A 796 -54.77 -37.17 -1.21
N HIS A 797 -56.08 -37.37 -1.44
CA HIS A 797 -56.66 -37.83 -2.71
C HIS A 797 -56.31 -37.00 -3.97
N ASP A 798 -55.96 -35.71 -3.85
CA ASP A 798 -55.59 -34.81 -4.97
C ASP A 798 -54.19 -34.18 -4.79
N SER A 799 -53.18 -35.00 -4.44
CA SER A 799 -51.84 -34.48 -4.11
C SER A 799 -50.81 -34.61 -5.24
N GLN A 800 -49.88 -33.64 -5.30
CA GLN A 800 -48.66 -33.70 -6.14
C GLN A 800 -47.86 -34.99 -5.91
N LEU A 801 -47.98 -35.61 -4.74
CA LEU A 801 -47.36 -36.89 -4.38
C LEU A 801 -47.89 -38.05 -5.22
N ALA A 802 -49.21 -38.12 -5.46
CA ALA A 802 -49.80 -39.14 -6.33
C ALA A 802 -49.30 -39.01 -7.78
N ALA A 803 -49.13 -37.77 -8.26
CA ALA A 803 -48.54 -37.50 -9.57
C ALA A 803 -47.06 -37.89 -9.65
N LEU A 804 -46.26 -37.58 -8.61
CA LEU A 804 -44.86 -37.96 -8.54
C LEU A 804 -44.68 -39.48 -8.48
N CYS A 805 -45.48 -40.18 -7.68
CA CYS A 805 -45.51 -41.64 -7.65
C CYS A 805 -45.90 -42.22 -9.02
N CYS A 806 -46.91 -41.64 -9.68
CA CYS A 806 -47.31 -42.03 -11.03
C CYS A 806 -46.15 -41.92 -12.03
N ASP A 807 -45.44 -40.78 -12.03
CA ASP A 807 -44.37 -40.53 -13.00
C ASP A 807 -43.14 -41.41 -12.73
N VAL A 808 -42.82 -41.69 -11.46
CA VAL A 808 -41.75 -42.62 -11.08
C VAL A 808 -42.09 -44.05 -11.48
N ILE A 809 -43.33 -44.49 -11.26
CA ILE A 809 -43.78 -45.84 -11.66
C ILE A 809 -43.77 -45.97 -13.19
N GLN A 810 -44.25 -44.95 -13.90
CA GLN A 810 -44.23 -44.90 -15.36
C GLN A 810 -42.79 -45.00 -15.89
N LYS A 811 -41.92 -44.04 -15.56
CA LYS A 811 -40.56 -43.93 -16.15
C LYS A 811 -39.57 -44.94 -15.59
N GLY A 812 -39.72 -45.33 -14.33
CA GLY A 812 -38.78 -46.21 -13.63
C GLY A 812 -39.06 -47.70 -13.83
N PHE A 813 -40.33 -48.08 -14.00
CA PHE A 813 -40.75 -49.49 -14.02
C PHE A 813 -41.46 -49.86 -15.32
N PHE A 814 -42.57 -49.21 -15.67
CA PHE A 814 -43.32 -49.58 -16.88
C PHE A 814 -42.60 -49.24 -18.18
N ALA A 815 -41.78 -48.19 -18.23
CA ALA A 815 -40.98 -47.86 -19.42
C ALA A 815 -39.94 -48.92 -19.80
N ARG A 816 -39.64 -49.85 -18.89
CA ARG A 816 -38.77 -51.01 -19.14
C ARG A 816 -39.55 -52.26 -19.59
N ALA A 817 -40.88 -52.21 -19.55
CA ALA A 817 -41.73 -53.35 -19.92
C ALA A 817 -42.00 -53.36 -21.43
N GLU A 818 -42.05 -54.56 -22.02
CA GLU A 818 -42.41 -54.71 -23.43
C GLU A 818 -43.89 -54.35 -23.67
N LEU A 819 -44.20 -53.79 -24.84
CA LEU A 819 -45.55 -53.39 -25.23
C LEU A 819 -46.57 -54.54 -25.11
N GLN A 820 -46.17 -55.79 -25.37
CA GLN A 820 -47.07 -56.96 -25.21
C GLN A 820 -47.53 -57.15 -23.77
N ARG A 821 -46.64 -56.88 -22.81
CA ARG A 821 -46.95 -56.95 -21.38
C ARG A 821 -47.91 -55.83 -20.97
N LEU A 822 -47.72 -54.62 -21.49
CA LEU A 822 -48.62 -53.49 -21.26
C LEU A 822 -50.01 -53.75 -21.86
N LYS A 823 -50.08 -54.32 -23.08
CA LYS A 823 -51.34 -54.76 -23.72
C LYS A 823 -52.10 -55.76 -22.86
N GLY A 824 -51.42 -56.76 -22.32
CA GLY A 824 -52.01 -57.79 -21.46
C GLY A 824 -52.59 -57.25 -20.15
N LEU A 825 -52.25 -56.03 -19.74
CA LEU A 825 -52.77 -55.35 -18.55
C LEU A 825 -53.69 -54.16 -18.88
N PHE A 826 -53.85 -53.81 -20.17
CA PHE A 826 -54.64 -52.66 -20.59
C PHE A 826 -56.10 -52.77 -20.16
N LYS A 827 -56.72 -53.94 -20.39
CA LYS A 827 -58.11 -54.20 -19.98
C LYS A 827 -58.30 -54.06 -18.46
N ASP A 828 -57.37 -54.62 -17.69
CA ASP A 828 -57.37 -54.56 -16.22
C ASP A 828 -57.25 -53.11 -15.75
N ALA A 829 -56.33 -52.33 -16.34
CA ALA A 829 -56.14 -50.92 -16.00
C ALA A 829 -57.37 -50.04 -16.35
N ILE A 830 -58.04 -50.29 -17.48
CA ILE A 830 -59.29 -49.60 -17.82
C ILE A 830 -60.43 -49.98 -16.86
N GLN A 831 -60.51 -51.24 -16.44
CA GLN A 831 -61.49 -51.68 -15.44
C GLN A 831 -61.26 -50.98 -14.10
N VAL A 832 -60.00 -50.85 -13.68
CA VAL A 832 -59.60 -50.09 -12.49
C VAL A 832 -60.04 -48.63 -12.62
N LEU A 833 -59.81 -47.97 -13.76
CA LEU A 833 -60.26 -46.58 -13.94
C LEU A 833 -61.78 -46.40 -13.81
N CYS A 834 -62.58 -47.42 -14.12
CA CYS A 834 -64.06 -47.33 -14.10
C CYS A 834 -64.69 -47.82 -12.79
N ALA A 835 -63.90 -48.38 -11.87
CA ALA A 835 -64.41 -48.95 -10.63
C ALA A 835 -64.60 -47.89 -9.54
N ILE A 836 -65.65 -48.04 -8.73
CA ILE A 836 -66.06 -47.05 -7.72
C ILE A 836 -65.21 -47.14 -6.43
N ASN A 837 -64.69 -48.33 -6.08
CA ASN A 837 -63.95 -48.58 -4.84
C ASN A 837 -62.53 -49.10 -5.11
N VAL A 838 -61.67 -48.23 -5.64
CA VAL A 838 -60.29 -48.56 -6.01
C VAL A 838 -59.32 -48.02 -4.97
N LYS A 839 -58.31 -48.82 -4.62
CA LYS A 839 -57.24 -48.37 -3.71
C LYS A 839 -56.40 -47.29 -4.40
N PRO A 840 -56.02 -46.18 -3.74
CA PRO A 840 -55.28 -45.08 -4.37
C PRO A 840 -54.01 -45.51 -5.10
N LEU A 841 -53.21 -46.42 -4.52
CA LEU A 841 -52.01 -46.92 -5.18
C LEU A 841 -52.34 -47.75 -6.43
N GLN A 842 -53.46 -48.49 -6.43
CA GLN A 842 -53.96 -49.23 -7.58
C GLN A 842 -54.36 -48.30 -8.73
N LEU A 843 -55.03 -47.19 -8.40
CA LEU A 843 -55.39 -46.17 -9.38
C LEU A 843 -54.15 -45.50 -9.98
N VAL A 844 -53.15 -45.15 -9.15
CA VAL A 844 -51.87 -44.57 -9.59
C VAL A 844 -51.11 -45.54 -10.53
N CYS A 845 -51.04 -46.83 -10.18
CA CYS A 845 -50.41 -47.83 -11.05
C CYS A 845 -51.14 -48.00 -12.39
N ALA A 846 -52.47 -48.03 -12.37
CA ALA A 846 -53.27 -48.11 -13.59
C ALA A 846 -53.06 -46.89 -14.50
N ILE A 847 -53.04 -45.68 -13.95
CA ILE A 847 -52.76 -44.45 -14.71
C ILE A 847 -51.33 -44.46 -15.27
N ALA A 848 -50.33 -44.84 -14.46
CA ALA A 848 -48.94 -44.93 -14.89
C ALA A 848 -48.75 -45.93 -16.04
N LEU A 849 -49.40 -47.10 -15.96
CA LEU A 849 -49.39 -48.11 -17.02
C LEU A 849 -50.02 -47.57 -18.30
N LEU A 850 -51.18 -46.91 -18.20
CA LEU A 850 -51.88 -46.36 -19.36
C LEU A 850 -51.11 -45.22 -20.02
N LYS A 851 -50.45 -44.35 -19.24
CA LYS A 851 -49.55 -43.32 -19.80
C LYS A 851 -48.42 -43.96 -20.61
N GLN A 852 -47.73 -44.95 -20.04
CA GLN A 852 -46.65 -45.65 -20.74
C GLN A 852 -47.15 -46.42 -21.96
N PHE A 853 -48.30 -47.09 -21.86
CA PHE A 853 -48.91 -47.78 -22.97
C PHE A 853 -49.21 -46.84 -24.15
N VAL A 854 -49.72 -45.63 -23.88
CA VAL A 854 -49.95 -44.61 -24.92
C VAL A 854 -48.63 -44.16 -25.55
N ASP A 855 -47.60 -43.94 -24.73
CA ASP A 855 -46.26 -43.59 -25.21
C ASP A 855 -45.70 -44.67 -26.15
N ASP A 856 -45.77 -45.94 -25.76
CA ASP A 856 -45.22 -47.04 -26.55
C ASP A 856 -46.07 -47.32 -27.78
N LEU A 857 -47.41 -47.26 -27.69
CA LEU A 857 -48.32 -47.46 -28.82
C LEU A 857 -48.05 -46.46 -29.95
N TRP A 858 -47.87 -45.19 -29.63
CA TRP A 858 -47.57 -44.18 -30.65
C TRP A 858 -46.16 -44.27 -31.21
N SER A 859 -45.19 -44.69 -30.38
CA SER A 859 -43.80 -44.89 -30.84
C SER A 859 -43.66 -46.06 -31.81
N SER A 860 -44.67 -46.92 -31.87
CA SER A 860 -44.68 -48.14 -32.67
C SER A 860 -45.73 -48.15 -33.78
N ALA A 861 -46.44 -47.03 -33.96
CA ALA A 861 -47.27 -46.73 -35.11
C ALA A 861 -46.45 -46.02 -36.20
N THR A 862 -46.69 -46.31 -37.49
CA THR A 862 -46.13 -45.50 -38.58
C THR A 862 -46.95 -44.23 -38.74
N LEU A 863 -46.43 -43.14 -38.18
CA LEU A 863 -47.05 -41.81 -38.25
C LEU A 863 -46.50 -41.05 -39.45
N ASP A 864 -47.22 -41.08 -40.58
CA ASP A 864 -46.89 -40.25 -41.74
C ASP A 864 -47.33 -38.80 -41.49
N LYS A 865 -46.35 -37.88 -41.39
CA LYS A 865 -46.61 -36.44 -41.24
C LYS A 865 -47.14 -35.79 -42.53
N ALA A 866 -47.07 -36.47 -43.66
CA ALA A 866 -47.65 -35.99 -44.92
C ALA A 866 -49.16 -36.29 -45.03
N PHE A 867 -49.75 -37.00 -44.05
CA PHE A 867 -51.19 -37.27 -43.97
C PHE A 867 -51.75 -37.93 -45.25
N THR A 868 -50.98 -38.84 -45.85
CA THR A 868 -51.35 -39.48 -47.13
C THR A 868 -52.08 -40.81 -46.98
N GLU A 869 -51.87 -41.54 -45.87
CA GLU A 869 -52.51 -42.82 -45.56
C GLU A 869 -53.00 -42.88 -44.08
N PRO A 870 -54.03 -43.69 -43.77
CA PRO A 870 -54.41 -44.00 -42.39
C PRO A 870 -53.32 -44.77 -41.64
N ILE A 871 -53.28 -44.61 -40.32
CA ILE A 871 -52.27 -45.18 -39.42
C ILE A 871 -52.29 -46.71 -39.49
N LYS A 872 -51.09 -47.28 -39.59
CA LYS A 872 -50.85 -48.72 -39.45
C LYS A 872 -50.07 -48.97 -38.14
N PHE A 873 -50.57 -49.91 -37.34
CA PHE A 873 -49.92 -50.36 -36.12
C PHE A 873 -49.13 -51.64 -36.40
N ASN A 874 -47.82 -51.62 -36.16
CA ASN A 874 -46.90 -52.69 -36.56
C ASN A 874 -46.80 -53.83 -35.53
N PHE A 875 -47.93 -54.38 -35.05
CA PHE A 875 -47.93 -55.55 -34.15
C PHE A 875 -48.67 -56.75 -34.74
N ILE A 876 -48.15 -57.93 -34.41
CA ILE A 876 -48.81 -59.24 -34.56
C ILE A 876 -50.09 -59.19 -33.69
N ASP A 877 -51.27 -59.44 -34.27
CA ASP A 877 -52.63 -59.35 -33.67
C ASP A 877 -53.27 -57.94 -33.52
N SER A 878 -52.97 -57.03 -34.44
CA SER A 878 -53.52 -55.66 -34.44
C SER A 878 -55.06 -55.59 -34.45
N ASN A 879 -55.78 -56.43 -35.19
CA ASN A 879 -57.23 -56.27 -35.34
C ASN A 879 -58.05 -56.61 -34.09
N GLU A 880 -57.71 -57.69 -33.38
CA GLU A 880 -58.45 -58.13 -32.17
C GLU A 880 -58.22 -57.17 -31.01
N PHE A 881 -56.96 -56.79 -30.78
CA PHE A 881 -56.64 -55.82 -29.74
C PHE A 881 -57.20 -54.43 -30.05
N MET A 882 -57.18 -53.98 -31.31
CA MET A 882 -57.78 -52.69 -31.69
C MET A 882 -59.30 -52.69 -31.51
N PHE A 883 -59.98 -53.83 -31.73
CA PHE A 883 -61.39 -53.97 -31.38
C PHE A 883 -61.62 -53.77 -29.88
N ILE A 884 -60.85 -54.46 -29.03
CA ILE A 884 -60.93 -54.33 -27.56
C ILE A 884 -60.62 -52.91 -27.11
N LEU A 885 -59.57 -52.28 -27.66
CA LEU A 885 -59.21 -50.89 -27.36
C LEU A 885 -60.36 -49.95 -27.72
N ASN A 886 -60.91 -50.07 -28.92
CA ASN A 886 -61.99 -49.20 -29.38
C ASN A 886 -63.28 -49.39 -28.55
N GLU A 887 -63.65 -50.63 -28.21
CA GLU A 887 -64.80 -50.93 -27.35
C GLU A 887 -64.62 -50.30 -25.94
N LEU A 888 -63.43 -50.48 -25.34
CA LEU A 888 -63.14 -49.95 -24.01
C LEU A 888 -63.08 -48.41 -23.99
N MET A 889 -62.55 -47.79 -25.04
CA MET A 889 -62.46 -46.33 -25.17
C MET A 889 -63.82 -45.67 -25.43
N GLN A 890 -64.84 -46.39 -25.88
CA GLN A 890 -66.20 -45.85 -26.06
C GLN A 890 -67.00 -45.73 -24.75
N LYS A 891 -66.53 -46.27 -23.63
CA LYS A 891 -67.25 -46.20 -22.35
C LYS A 891 -67.37 -44.75 -21.84
N PRO A 892 -68.57 -44.31 -21.43
CA PRO A 892 -68.79 -42.95 -20.91
C PRO A 892 -68.29 -42.84 -19.46
N HIS A 893 -66.97 -42.62 -19.28
CA HIS A 893 -66.36 -42.41 -17.95
C HIS A 893 -65.40 -41.20 -17.96
N PRO A 894 -65.41 -40.31 -16.95
CA PRO A 894 -64.56 -39.10 -16.92
C PRO A 894 -63.06 -39.37 -17.04
N LEU A 895 -62.55 -40.45 -16.43
CA LEU A 895 -61.14 -40.82 -16.54
C LEU A 895 -60.78 -41.45 -17.91
N ILE A 896 -61.74 -42.11 -18.57
CA ILE A 896 -61.55 -42.58 -19.95
C ILE A 896 -61.53 -41.37 -20.89
N GLN A 897 -62.38 -40.37 -20.66
CA GLN A 897 -62.34 -39.11 -21.39
C GLN A 897 -60.98 -38.39 -21.19
N SER A 898 -60.46 -38.41 -19.97
CA SER A 898 -59.12 -37.86 -19.67
C SER A 898 -58.00 -38.65 -20.36
N LEU A 899 -58.13 -39.98 -20.44
CA LEU A 899 -57.21 -40.82 -21.20
C LEU A 899 -57.26 -40.50 -22.70
N LYS A 900 -58.45 -40.35 -23.30
CA LYS A 900 -58.59 -39.90 -24.70
C LYS A 900 -57.83 -38.60 -24.95
N PHE A 901 -57.93 -37.61 -24.05
CA PHE A 901 -57.16 -36.37 -24.17
C PHE A 901 -55.66 -36.58 -24.00
N TYR A 902 -55.23 -37.52 -23.14
CA TYR A 902 -53.82 -37.86 -23.00
C TYR A 902 -53.24 -38.44 -24.30
N PHE A 903 -53.97 -39.31 -25.01
CA PHE A 903 -53.56 -39.79 -26.34
C PHE A 903 -53.24 -38.62 -27.29
N LEU A 904 -54.03 -37.55 -27.26
CA LEU A 904 -53.83 -36.37 -28.11
C LEU A 904 -52.68 -35.49 -27.64
N LYS A 905 -52.58 -35.26 -26.34
CA LYS A 905 -51.48 -34.49 -25.74
C LYS A 905 -50.13 -35.14 -26.05
N ASN A 906 -50.11 -36.48 -26.11
CA ASN A 906 -48.93 -37.26 -26.43
C ASN A 906 -48.50 -37.12 -27.90
N LEU A 907 -49.45 -36.96 -28.84
CA LEU A 907 -49.15 -36.61 -30.23
C LEU A 907 -48.64 -35.17 -30.36
N ARG A 908 -49.22 -34.19 -29.63
CA ARG A 908 -48.68 -32.81 -29.55
C ARG A 908 -47.22 -32.80 -29.09
N ALA A 909 -46.88 -33.59 -28.07
CA ALA A 909 -45.52 -33.71 -27.55
C ALA A 909 -44.53 -34.26 -28.61
N ARG A 910 -45.01 -34.98 -29.62
CA ARG A 910 -44.23 -35.47 -30.77
C ARG A 910 -44.25 -34.52 -31.97
N SER A 911 -44.37 -33.21 -31.75
CA SER A 911 -44.30 -32.15 -32.78
C SER A 911 -45.45 -32.10 -33.81
N PHE A 912 -46.64 -32.62 -33.47
CA PHE A 912 -47.85 -32.41 -34.26
C PHE A 912 -48.50 -31.07 -33.90
N THR A 913 -48.78 -30.22 -34.89
CA THR A 913 -49.53 -28.96 -34.70
C THR A 913 -51.02 -29.21 -34.47
N MET A 914 -51.81 -28.18 -34.13
CA MET A 914 -53.26 -28.38 -34.01
C MET A 914 -53.93 -28.70 -35.34
N SER A 915 -53.38 -28.18 -36.44
CA SER A 915 -53.86 -28.47 -37.80
C SER A 915 -53.57 -29.92 -38.19
N ASP A 916 -52.36 -30.38 -37.88
CA ASP A 916 -51.93 -31.76 -38.08
C ASP A 916 -52.83 -32.76 -37.36
N LEU A 917 -53.21 -32.45 -36.11
CA LEU A 917 -54.15 -33.27 -35.35
C LEU A 917 -55.53 -33.33 -36.01
N LYS A 918 -56.08 -32.20 -36.48
CA LYS A 918 -57.37 -32.16 -37.20
C LYS A 918 -57.34 -33.03 -38.46
N GLN A 919 -56.26 -32.97 -39.24
CA GLN A 919 -56.09 -33.81 -40.44
C GLN A 919 -55.92 -35.29 -40.07
N PHE A 920 -55.15 -35.58 -39.02
CA PHE A 920 -54.97 -36.91 -38.46
C PHE A 920 -56.30 -37.56 -38.03
N PHE A 921 -57.22 -36.82 -37.40
CA PHE A 921 -58.55 -37.35 -37.04
C PHE A 921 -59.36 -37.73 -38.26
N ASN A 922 -59.43 -36.84 -39.25
CA ASN A 922 -60.23 -37.07 -40.46
C ASN A 922 -59.78 -38.31 -41.23
N LEU A 923 -58.47 -38.59 -41.24
CA LEU A 923 -57.92 -39.76 -41.92
C LEU A 923 -58.09 -41.07 -41.14
N ASN A 924 -58.24 -41.02 -39.82
CA ASN A 924 -58.21 -42.19 -38.94
C ASN A 924 -59.55 -42.52 -38.25
N GLN A 925 -60.65 -41.92 -38.71
CA GLN A 925 -62.00 -42.15 -38.17
C GLN A 925 -62.42 -43.63 -38.26
N THR A 926 -61.90 -44.38 -39.23
CA THR A 926 -62.19 -45.80 -39.41
C THR A 926 -61.37 -46.69 -38.47
N THR A 927 -60.12 -46.33 -38.18
CA THR A 927 -59.19 -47.11 -37.34
C THR A 927 -59.38 -46.86 -35.84
N LEU A 928 -59.70 -45.62 -35.45
CA LEU A 928 -59.93 -45.18 -34.07
C LEU A 928 -61.25 -44.40 -33.97
N PRO A 929 -62.41 -45.09 -33.95
CA PRO A 929 -63.72 -44.45 -34.06
C PRO A 929 -64.04 -43.49 -32.90
N TRP A 930 -63.52 -43.73 -31.70
CA TRP A 930 -63.76 -42.90 -30.51
C TRP A 930 -63.11 -41.50 -30.59
N LEU A 931 -62.34 -41.21 -31.64
CA LEU A 931 -61.78 -39.88 -31.90
C LEU A 931 -62.83 -38.88 -32.41
N SER A 932 -63.92 -39.35 -33.05
CA SER A 932 -65.01 -38.49 -33.52
C SER A 932 -65.92 -37.99 -32.38
N ASP A 933 -65.89 -38.67 -31.23
CA ASP A 933 -66.65 -38.31 -30.02
C ASP A 933 -66.04 -37.11 -29.24
N LEU A 934 -64.90 -36.58 -29.68
CA LEU A 934 -64.21 -35.48 -29.01
C LEU A 934 -64.77 -34.13 -29.48
N PRO A 935 -65.16 -33.20 -28.58
CA PRO A 935 -65.70 -31.90 -28.99
C PRO A 935 -64.58 -31.03 -29.59
N TRP A 936 -64.60 -30.78 -30.90
CA TRP A 936 -63.64 -29.89 -31.58
C TRP A 936 -64.21 -28.50 -31.90
N ASN A 937 -65.52 -28.31 -31.79
CA ASN A 937 -66.21 -27.11 -32.27
C ASN A 937 -66.26 -25.98 -31.23
N LYS A 938 -66.20 -24.75 -31.77
CA LYS A 938 -66.11 -23.45 -31.09
C LYS A 938 -67.41 -23.02 -30.37
N ASP A 939 -67.94 -23.83 -29.47
CA ASP A 939 -68.97 -23.33 -28.55
C ASP A 939 -68.29 -22.78 -27.30
N ASP A 940 -68.61 -21.52 -26.96
CA ASP A 940 -68.02 -20.67 -25.90
C ASP A 940 -68.00 -21.29 -24.49
N ASN A 941 -68.56 -22.50 -24.30
CA ASN A 941 -68.61 -23.22 -23.04
C ASN A 941 -67.77 -24.51 -22.99
N SER A 942 -67.04 -24.87 -24.05
CA SER A 942 -66.10 -26.00 -23.99
C SER A 942 -64.75 -25.55 -23.43
N ARG A 943 -64.57 -25.65 -22.10
CA ARG A 943 -63.23 -25.64 -21.49
C ARG A 943 -62.50 -26.94 -21.85
N LEU A 944 -61.97 -27.02 -23.06
CA LEU A 944 -60.99 -28.02 -23.44
C LEU A 944 -59.57 -27.44 -23.36
N PRO A 945 -58.64 -28.12 -22.67
CA PRO A 945 -57.34 -27.57 -22.29
C PRO A 945 -56.25 -27.71 -23.38
N LEU A 946 -56.63 -28.02 -24.63
CA LEU A 946 -55.65 -28.36 -25.67
C LEU A 946 -55.08 -27.14 -26.40
N ASN A 947 -55.72 -25.97 -26.31
CA ASN A 947 -55.10 -24.72 -26.73
C ASN A 947 -55.64 -23.50 -25.95
N PRO A 948 -54.88 -22.98 -24.96
CA PRO A 948 -55.31 -21.81 -24.18
C PRO A 948 -55.32 -20.52 -25.03
N TYR A 949 -54.72 -20.54 -26.22
CA TYR A 949 -54.56 -19.38 -27.08
C TYR A 949 -55.80 -19.07 -27.94
N PHE A 950 -56.83 -19.92 -27.93
CA PHE A 950 -58.12 -19.67 -28.59
C PHE A 950 -58.86 -18.43 -28.08
N MET A 951 -58.53 -17.96 -26.86
CA MET A 951 -59.13 -16.73 -26.30
C MET A 951 -58.70 -15.46 -27.05
N PHE A 952 -57.64 -15.52 -27.85
CA PHE A 952 -57.15 -14.39 -28.63
C PHE A 952 -57.83 -14.36 -30.00
N LYS A 953 -58.43 -13.22 -30.36
CA LYS A 953 -59.15 -13.04 -31.64
C LYS A 953 -58.25 -13.25 -32.86
N GLU A 954 -56.95 -13.02 -32.69
CA GLU A 954 -55.92 -13.13 -33.72
C GLU A 954 -55.44 -14.57 -33.94
N TYR A 955 -55.86 -15.54 -33.10
CA TYR A 955 -55.50 -16.96 -33.24
C TYR A 955 -56.03 -17.57 -34.54
N ASP A 956 -57.28 -17.26 -34.91
CA ASP A 956 -57.88 -17.76 -36.16
C ASP A 956 -57.11 -17.25 -37.40
N GLU A 957 -56.63 -16.00 -37.38
CA GLU A 957 -55.81 -15.43 -38.45
C GLU A 957 -54.42 -16.11 -38.54
N ALA A 958 -53.84 -16.49 -37.39
CA ALA A 958 -52.57 -17.20 -37.31
C ALA A 958 -52.66 -18.65 -37.81
N GLU A 959 -53.71 -19.38 -37.42
CA GLU A 959 -53.96 -20.77 -37.86
C GLU A 959 -54.24 -20.83 -39.37
N ASP A 960 -55.03 -19.88 -39.91
CA ASP A 960 -55.30 -19.79 -41.35
C ASP A 960 -54.04 -19.45 -42.18
N ALA A 961 -53.13 -18.66 -41.62
CA ALA A 961 -51.87 -18.30 -42.27
C ALA A 961 -50.87 -19.47 -42.35
N LEU A 962 -50.90 -20.40 -41.39
CA LEU A 962 -50.09 -21.64 -41.41
C LEU A 962 -50.61 -22.65 -42.43
N ASN A 963 -51.93 -22.70 -42.67
CA ASN A 963 -52.57 -23.65 -43.58
C ASN A 963 -52.54 -23.23 -45.08
N LYS A 964 -52.15 -21.99 -45.41
CA LYS A 964 -52.19 -21.42 -46.77
C LYS A 964 -50.89 -20.68 -47.10
N PRO A 965 -50.56 -20.36 -48.37
CA PRO A 965 -49.31 -19.68 -48.75
C PRO A 965 -49.19 -18.22 -48.27
N LYS A 966 -50.04 -17.79 -47.32
CA LYS A 966 -50.06 -16.44 -46.72
C LYS A 966 -49.11 -16.29 -45.52
N LEU A 967 -48.37 -17.33 -45.15
CA LEU A 967 -47.42 -17.32 -44.02
C LEU A 967 -46.42 -16.15 -44.09
N LYS A 968 -45.91 -15.82 -45.29
CA LYS A 968 -44.95 -14.70 -45.47
C LYS A 968 -45.54 -13.34 -45.11
N ASP A 969 -46.80 -13.10 -45.45
CA ASP A 969 -47.47 -11.82 -45.14
C ASP A 969 -47.81 -11.72 -43.65
N PHE A 970 -48.11 -12.86 -43.03
CA PHE A 970 -48.34 -12.94 -41.59
C PHE A 970 -47.05 -12.72 -40.77
N LEU A 971 -45.92 -13.29 -41.21
CA LEU A 971 -44.60 -13.07 -40.59
C LEU A 971 -44.18 -11.58 -40.66
N LYS A 972 -44.45 -10.89 -41.77
CA LYS A 972 -44.23 -9.44 -41.86
C LYS A 972 -45.09 -8.64 -40.87
N LYS A 973 -46.34 -9.07 -40.60
CA LYS A 973 -47.18 -8.45 -39.57
C LYS A 973 -46.59 -8.65 -38.16
N LEU A 974 -45.93 -9.79 -37.89
CA LEU A 974 -45.30 -10.10 -36.59
C LEU A 974 -44.05 -9.26 -36.28
N GLU A 975 -43.29 -8.87 -37.30
CA GLU A 975 -42.06 -8.07 -37.16
C GLU A 975 -42.31 -6.62 -36.75
N SER A 976 -43.51 -6.08 -36.97
CA SER A 976 -43.87 -4.75 -36.47
C SER A 976 -43.93 -4.72 -34.93
N TYR A 977 -43.24 -3.78 -34.30
CA TYR A 977 -43.15 -3.67 -32.83
C TYR A 977 -44.55 -3.47 -32.19
N ASN A 978 -44.81 -4.18 -31.08
CA ASN A 978 -45.99 -4.11 -30.21
C ASN A 978 -47.30 -4.83 -30.62
N LYS A 979 -47.24 -6.08 -31.08
CA LYS A 979 -48.44 -6.96 -31.07
C LYS A 979 -48.23 -8.25 -30.28
N PHE A 980 -48.18 -8.11 -28.97
CA PHE A 980 -47.99 -9.21 -28.01
C PHE A 980 -49.03 -10.34 -28.20
N ASN A 981 -50.32 -10.01 -28.34
CA ASN A 981 -51.38 -10.99 -28.56
C ASN A 981 -51.23 -11.76 -29.88
N LEU A 982 -50.73 -11.10 -30.94
CA LEU A 982 -50.54 -11.70 -32.26
C LEU A 982 -49.33 -12.65 -32.27
N ARG A 983 -48.27 -12.31 -31.51
CA ARG A 983 -47.12 -13.19 -31.25
C ARG A 983 -47.51 -14.40 -30.41
N ILE A 984 -48.28 -14.20 -29.34
CA ILE A 984 -48.80 -15.29 -28.50
C ILE A 984 -49.73 -16.20 -29.29
N SER A 985 -50.60 -15.63 -30.11
CA SER A 985 -51.51 -16.38 -30.99
C SER A 985 -50.75 -17.22 -32.02
N PHE A 986 -49.67 -16.68 -32.60
CA PHE A 986 -48.81 -17.43 -33.51
C PHE A 986 -48.04 -18.56 -32.82
N ILE A 987 -47.49 -18.30 -31.62
CA ILE A 987 -46.86 -19.33 -30.78
C ILE A 987 -47.86 -20.43 -30.43
N GLY A 988 -49.13 -20.10 -30.21
CA GLY A 988 -50.16 -21.08 -29.94
C GLY A 988 -50.61 -21.92 -31.13
N ALA A 989 -50.43 -21.41 -32.35
CA ALA A 989 -50.85 -22.06 -33.59
C ALA A 989 -49.78 -23.03 -34.14
N ILE A 990 -48.49 -22.73 -33.91
CA ILE A 990 -47.36 -23.65 -34.08
C ILE A 990 -47.42 -24.73 -32.97
#